data_AF-A0A2S6EXQ9-F1
#
_entry.id   AF-A0A2S6EXQ9-F1
#
_cell.length_a   1.000
_cell.length_b   1.000
_cell.length_c   1.000
_cell.angle_alpha   90.00
_cell.angle_beta   90.00
_cell.angle_gamma   90.00
#
_symmetry.space_group_name_H-M   'P 1'
#
loop_
_entity.id
_entity.type
_entity.pdbx_description
1 polymer ?
#
loop_
_entity_poly.entity_id
_entity_poly.type
_entity_poly.pdbx_seq_one_letter_code
_entity_poly.pdbx_strand_id
1 'polypeptide(L)'
;MKPNLFYFVLTQILAESPNFKLLDEVRPVHDITLKDKKYYRLELPLANIAAEGFRMHDAHISLYEKTDPHNPNLGLSHFTAIFHDQNGQTYRMHLFLNRFDALACPATWELLDDDEQYVKVSPPENLEYFIHSVWQLGLPCLQLLRKKQKEIEAKLLADYHRLNEETTSLSKDLDKNRAVYLEKLDELIKTTKSLSQISESNHWLREAIYLGKTHKYVSSMPEPILEPVKKSDEEHKKDDKAEVVALSPKQGAKEPKISRGNIGLAQSTLFSKSAKAQRPVDVKMERDISKIKKLFAQLLKTEDKKIKAVLLIDLHWKIKDINLETEELLTKEQTQALNEIEGCANKEAKSLLERALFAGEFEYAQTLSPYYPLINNDLMVLALTQRKADLLSFLVTKVGLPINSYPIKTKVKTYSNAVEYCFSEHSESLVDCFSVLIKNGASLMQPVGLHKLPLAHHLLSEIPRHPLYAALEKNKSLTLNNKQFYAHLINALKSCLLSDDIEGDQKIALEESIARYEHLKANVKNSSSLLSPQNQALADEISDITKKLLSEAVAEAIESDEEISREKAMANKEYTELVRKVKAFYHKTGKNFAFQSLINSANQELKKELLEIDFNIDISFSELKKSILENLSNERLMLSYCSELIDVQTTIMQISQGAGRKNKNLKKLNARHAELIELLTDLSQNTPQSMLKEANEFQNSFSQLQDLLNGLNQLEGSFGMLAGVLNQFLEGSTSESESFDMKL
;
A
#
# COMPACT_ATOMS: atom_id res chain seq x y z
N MET A 1 4.92 11.42 22.91
CA MET A 1 3.65 10.71 22.64
C MET A 1 2.75 11.66 21.85
N LYS A 2 2.17 11.22 20.73
CA LYS A 2 1.34 12.07 19.87
C LYS A 2 -0.13 11.98 20.32
N PRO A 3 -0.87 13.10 20.39
CA PRO A 3 -2.30 13.06 20.73
C PRO A 3 -3.07 12.21 19.72
N ASN A 4 -4.06 11.45 20.20
CA ASN A 4 -4.97 10.72 19.34
C ASN A 4 -6.11 11.63 18.89
N LEU A 5 -6.20 11.88 17.59
CA LEU A 5 -7.15 12.85 17.04
C LEU A 5 -8.60 12.44 17.32
N PHE A 6 -8.94 11.16 17.23
CA PHE A 6 -10.31 10.69 17.47
C PHE A 6 -10.74 10.83 18.93
N TYR A 7 -9.81 10.65 19.88
CA TYR A 7 -10.10 10.90 21.28
C TYR A 7 -10.53 12.35 21.50
N PHE A 8 -9.76 13.31 20.97
CA PHE A 8 -10.06 14.74 21.16
C PHE A 8 -11.28 15.22 20.36
N VAL A 9 -11.55 14.63 19.19
CA VAL A 9 -12.80 14.83 18.46
C VAL A 9 -14.00 14.46 19.34
N LEU A 10 -13.97 13.28 19.95
CA LEU A 10 -15.03 12.85 20.87
C LEU A 10 -15.14 13.75 22.09
N THR A 11 -14.02 14.11 22.72
CA THR A 11 -14.01 15.04 23.86
C THR A 11 -14.72 16.36 23.51
N GLN A 12 -14.44 16.92 22.33
CA GLN A 12 -15.07 18.18 21.92
C GLN A 12 -16.56 18.01 21.62
N ILE A 13 -16.96 16.95 20.94
CA ILE A 13 -18.38 16.68 20.67
C ILE A 13 -19.16 16.47 21.97
N LEU A 14 -18.61 15.68 22.90
CA LEU A 14 -19.27 15.38 24.17
C LEU A 14 -19.34 16.60 25.11
N ALA A 15 -18.42 17.56 24.97
CA ALA A 15 -18.50 18.82 25.68
C ALA A 15 -19.69 19.69 25.21
N GLU A 16 -19.98 19.68 23.91
CA GLU A 16 -21.13 20.41 23.33
C GLU A 16 -22.45 19.61 23.42
N SER A 17 -22.36 18.28 23.40
CA SER A 17 -23.50 17.36 23.37
C SER A 17 -23.19 16.10 24.19
N PRO A 18 -23.39 16.13 25.53
CA PRO A 18 -23.02 15.03 26.43
C PRO A 18 -23.70 13.69 26.11
N ASN A 19 -24.88 13.74 25.48
CA ASN A 19 -25.65 12.56 25.07
C ASN A 19 -25.38 12.14 23.62
N PHE A 20 -24.31 12.64 23.00
CA PHE A 20 -23.96 12.29 21.63
C PHE A 20 -23.76 10.78 21.47
N LYS A 21 -24.30 10.25 20.38
CA LYS A 21 -24.14 8.86 19.98
C LYS A 21 -23.58 8.80 18.57
N LEU A 22 -22.63 7.91 18.35
CA LEU A 22 -22.20 7.53 17.01
C LEU A 22 -23.26 6.63 16.39
N LEU A 23 -23.64 6.93 15.14
CA LEU A 23 -24.67 6.18 14.40
C LEU A 23 -25.99 6.03 15.20
N ASP A 24 -26.34 7.04 16.00
CA ASP A 24 -27.54 7.11 16.85
C ASP A 24 -27.68 6.02 17.94
N GLU A 25 -26.71 5.12 18.05
CA GLU A 25 -26.76 3.95 18.95
C GLU A 25 -25.55 3.87 19.88
N VAL A 26 -24.34 4.08 19.35
CA VAL A 26 -23.07 3.83 20.05
C VAL A 26 -22.71 5.00 20.96
N ARG A 27 -22.76 4.78 22.28
CA ARG A 27 -22.38 5.79 23.28
C ARG A 27 -20.88 5.68 23.60
N PRO A 28 -20.11 6.77 23.48
CA PRO A 28 -18.74 6.77 23.98
C PRO A 28 -18.70 6.70 25.50
N VAL A 29 -17.98 5.73 26.04
CA VAL A 29 -17.73 5.57 27.48
C VAL A 29 -16.29 5.97 27.78
N HIS A 30 -16.07 6.85 28.75
CA HIS A 30 -14.72 7.21 29.19
C HIS A 30 -14.22 6.19 30.21
N ASP A 31 -13.04 5.63 29.99
CA ASP A 31 -12.49 4.54 30.81
C ASP A 31 -10.97 4.69 31.00
N ILE A 32 -10.40 3.94 31.95
CA ILE A 32 -9.01 4.00 32.35
C ILE A 32 -8.44 2.57 32.43
N THR A 33 -7.33 2.32 31.72
CA THR A 33 -6.64 1.03 31.80
C THR A 33 -5.95 0.82 33.14
N LEU A 34 -5.55 -0.42 33.45
CA LEU A 34 -4.72 -0.76 34.63
C LEU A 34 -3.38 -0.01 34.75
N LYS A 35 -2.92 0.64 33.67
CA LYS A 35 -1.71 1.48 33.64
C LYS A 35 -2.04 2.98 33.65
N ASP A 36 -3.21 3.36 34.16
CA ASP A 36 -3.73 4.73 34.22
C ASP A 36 -3.80 5.48 32.88
N LYS A 37 -3.89 4.74 31.76
CA LYS A 37 -4.12 5.34 30.44
C LYS A 37 -5.61 5.56 30.19
N LYS A 38 -5.98 6.82 29.93
CA LYS A 38 -7.34 7.23 29.57
C LYS A 38 -7.67 6.87 28.13
N TYR A 39 -8.90 6.42 27.90
CA TYR A 39 -9.41 6.12 26.57
C TYR A 39 -10.93 6.26 26.51
N TYR A 40 -11.47 6.41 25.29
CA TYR A 40 -12.89 6.16 25.05
C TYR A 40 -13.07 4.74 24.55
N ARG A 41 -14.01 4.02 25.17
CA ARG A 41 -14.55 2.75 24.71
C ARG A 41 -15.84 3.02 23.94
N LEU A 42 -15.92 2.54 22.70
CA LEU A 42 -17.10 2.59 21.86
C LEU A 42 -17.65 1.17 21.75
N GLU A 43 -18.67 0.85 22.53
CA GLU A 43 -19.33 -0.46 22.47
C GLU A 43 -20.12 -0.57 21.17
N LEU A 44 -19.76 -1.54 20.34
CA LEU A 44 -20.39 -1.77 19.06
C LEU A 44 -21.69 -2.57 19.28
N PRO A 45 -22.75 -2.30 18.49
CA PRO A 45 -23.98 -3.06 18.60
C PRO A 45 -23.72 -4.54 18.33
N LEU A 46 -24.23 -5.40 19.19
CA LEU A 46 -24.01 -6.83 19.11
C LEU A 46 -24.63 -7.38 17.83
N ALA A 47 -23.79 -7.80 16.89
CA ALA A 47 -24.18 -8.58 15.74
C ALA A 47 -24.09 -10.08 16.08
N ASN A 48 -24.96 -10.90 15.49
CA ASN A 48 -24.94 -12.35 15.68
C ASN A 48 -23.79 -12.99 14.87
N ILE A 49 -22.54 -12.69 15.25
CA ILE A 49 -21.32 -13.19 14.63
C ILE A 49 -20.92 -14.48 15.33
N ALA A 50 -21.01 -15.61 14.64
CA ALA A 50 -20.63 -16.92 15.17
C ALA A 50 -20.09 -17.83 14.06
N ALA A 51 -19.06 -18.61 14.37
CA ALA A 51 -18.51 -19.65 13.50
C ALA A 51 -17.73 -20.68 14.33
N GLU A 52 -17.70 -21.94 13.90
CA GLU A 52 -16.86 -23.02 14.50
C GLU A 52 -17.03 -23.20 16.02
N GLY A 53 -18.24 -22.98 16.53
CA GLY A 53 -18.50 -23.08 17.97
C GLY A 53 -18.04 -21.87 18.78
N PHE A 54 -17.47 -20.85 18.15
CA PHE A 54 -17.24 -19.55 18.76
C PHE A 54 -18.38 -18.59 18.44
N ARG A 55 -18.84 -17.86 19.45
CA ARG A 55 -19.83 -16.79 19.32
C ARG A 55 -19.27 -15.50 19.88
N MET A 56 -19.35 -14.43 19.09
CA MET A 56 -18.98 -13.10 19.57
C MET A 56 -19.97 -12.64 20.63
N HIS A 57 -19.45 -12.26 21.80
CA HIS A 57 -20.22 -11.80 22.94
C HIS A 57 -20.09 -10.30 23.15
N ASP A 58 -18.92 -9.72 22.85
CA ASP A 58 -18.68 -8.28 22.96
C ASP A 58 -17.76 -7.82 21.82
N ALA A 59 -17.93 -6.57 21.40
CA ALA A 59 -17.02 -5.92 20.48
C ALA A 59 -16.99 -4.42 20.77
N HIS A 60 -15.79 -3.83 20.82
CA HIS A 60 -15.64 -2.41 21.06
C HIS A 60 -14.44 -1.81 20.34
N ILE A 61 -14.51 -0.50 20.12
CA ILE A 61 -13.39 0.32 19.65
C ILE A 61 -12.77 1.01 20.85
N SER A 62 -11.44 0.96 20.94
CA SER A 62 -10.70 1.65 21.99
C SER A 62 -9.86 2.77 21.40
N LEU A 63 -10.13 4.00 21.86
CA LEU A 63 -9.49 5.24 21.41
C LEU A 63 -8.71 5.86 22.57
N TYR A 64 -7.42 5.55 22.68
CA TYR A 64 -6.57 6.09 23.74
C TYR A 64 -6.31 7.59 23.57
N GLU A 65 -6.14 8.32 24.67
CA GLU A 65 -5.77 9.76 24.65
C GLU A 65 -4.46 10.03 23.88
N LYS A 66 -3.51 9.10 23.98
CA LYS A 66 -2.17 9.21 23.37
C LYS A 66 -1.84 7.95 22.57
N THR A 67 -1.27 8.15 21.40
CA THR A 67 -0.74 7.06 20.56
C THR A 67 0.65 6.64 21.05
N ASP A 68 0.97 5.35 20.90
CA ASP A 68 2.28 4.80 21.27
C ASP A 68 3.34 5.20 20.24
N PRO A 69 4.36 6.00 20.60
CA PRO A 69 5.40 6.43 19.68
C PRO A 69 6.37 5.30 19.26
N HIS A 70 6.39 4.16 19.97
CA HIS A 70 7.32 3.06 19.70
C HIS A 70 6.82 2.09 18.63
N ASN A 71 5.56 2.19 18.20
CA ASN A 71 5.03 1.40 17.10
C ASN A 71 4.32 2.29 16.07
N PRO A 72 5.06 2.82 15.06
CA PRO A 72 4.53 3.78 14.08
C PRO A 72 3.48 3.18 13.15
N ASN A 73 3.32 1.86 13.13
CA ASN A 73 2.31 1.18 12.32
C ASN A 73 0.92 1.20 12.96
N LEU A 74 0.83 1.43 14.28
CA LEU A 74 -0.44 1.53 14.99
C LEU A 74 -1.09 2.89 14.72
N GLY A 75 -2.31 2.83 14.20
CA GLY A 75 -3.19 3.95 13.92
C GLY A 75 -3.86 4.50 15.17
N LEU A 76 -4.94 5.24 14.95
CA LEU A 76 -5.68 5.97 15.99
C LEU A 76 -6.66 5.09 16.77
N SER A 77 -6.90 3.87 16.33
CA SER A 77 -7.90 2.96 16.90
C SER A 77 -7.43 1.51 16.86
N HIS A 78 -7.95 0.72 17.79
CA HIS A 78 -7.92 -0.73 17.70
C HIS A 78 -9.30 -1.28 18.09
N PHE A 79 -9.67 -2.40 17.47
CA PHE A 79 -10.87 -3.14 17.83
C PHE A 79 -10.52 -4.29 18.76
N THR A 80 -11.35 -4.49 19.76
CA THR A 80 -11.33 -5.66 20.62
C THR A 80 -12.65 -6.40 20.42
N ALA A 81 -12.58 -7.72 20.26
CA ALA A 81 -13.77 -8.57 20.27
C ALA A 81 -13.56 -9.73 21.23
N ILE A 82 -14.61 -10.07 21.97
CA ILE A 82 -14.65 -11.16 22.95
C ILE A 82 -15.55 -12.26 22.39
N PHE A 83 -15.04 -13.48 22.38
CA PHE A 83 -15.72 -14.67 21.89
C PHE A 83 -15.84 -15.70 23.01
N HIS A 84 -16.98 -16.40 23.06
CA HIS A 84 -17.13 -17.58 23.91
C HIS A 84 -17.19 -18.83 23.03
N ASP A 85 -16.50 -19.88 23.45
CA ASP A 85 -16.66 -21.20 22.84
C ASP A 85 -17.88 -21.95 23.40
N GLN A 86 -18.11 -23.17 22.91
CA GLN A 86 -19.22 -24.04 23.37
C GLN A 86 -19.09 -24.47 24.83
N ASN A 87 -17.88 -24.44 25.39
CA ASN A 87 -17.61 -24.78 26.79
C ASN A 87 -17.73 -23.55 27.71
N GLY A 88 -18.02 -22.37 27.15
CA GLY A 88 -18.08 -21.11 27.89
C GLY A 88 -16.73 -20.44 28.11
N GLN A 89 -15.66 -20.94 27.49
CA GLN A 89 -14.33 -20.37 27.62
C GLN A 89 -14.23 -19.04 26.86
N THR A 90 -13.56 -18.05 27.45
CA THR A 90 -13.45 -16.70 26.89
C THR A 90 -12.18 -16.52 26.07
N TYR A 91 -12.34 -16.02 24.85
CA TYR A 91 -11.29 -15.66 23.92
C TYR A 91 -11.37 -14.18 23.58
N ARG A 92 -10.21 -13.57 23.30
CA ARG A 92 -10.08 -12.17 22.92
C ARG A 92 -9.29 -12.03 21.62
N MET A 93 -9.83 -11.23 20.72
CA MET A 93 -9.19 -10.83 19.48
C MET A 93 -8.91 -9.34 19.46
N HIS A 94 -7.69 -8.94 19.11
CA HIS A 94 -7.35 -7.53 18.85
C HIS A 94 -7.05 -7.31 17.38
N LEU A 95 -7.69 -6.29 16.81
CA LEU A 95 -7.41 -5.78 15.47
C LEU A 95 -6.79 -4.40 15.59
N PHE A 96 -5.49 -4.33 15.32
CA PHE A 96 -4.78 -3.06 15.27
C PHE A 96 -4.88 -2.48 13.88
N LEU A 97 -5.45 -1.28 13.77
CA LEU A 97 -5.56 -0.59 12.49
C LEU A 97 -4.40 0.38 12.30
N ASN A 98 -4.08 0.70 11.05
CA ASN A 98 -3.18 1.76 10.67
C ASN A 98 -3.96 3.07 10.46
N ARG A 99 -3.27 4.12 9.99
CA ARG A 99 -3.88 5.44 9.74
C ARG A 99 -4.97 5.46 8.66
N PHE A 100 -5.09 4.40 7.85
CA PHE A 100 -6.08 4.25 6.78
C PHE A 100 -7.24 3.32 7.17
N ASP A 101 -7.36 3.00 8.46
CA ASP A 101 -8.37 2.06 8.99
C ASP A 101 -8.20 0.63 8.44
N ALA A 102 -7.01 0.29 7.92
CA ALA A 102 -6.64 -1.07 7.48
C ALA A 102 -5.80 -1.78 8.54
N LEU A 103 -5.77 -3.11 8.57
CA LEU A 103 -4.95 -3.85 9.55
C LEU A 103 -3.47 -3.48 9.46
N ALA A 104 -2.90 -3.06 10.59
CA ALA A 104 -1.50 -2.71 10.75
C ALA A 104 -0.60 -3.94 10.96
N CYS A 105 -1.16 -5.00 11.54
CA CYS A 105 -0.48 -6.26 11.81
C CYS A 105 -1.50 -7.41 11.85
N PRO A 106 -1.05 -8.68 11.83
CA PRO A 106 -1.93 -9.82 12.05
C PRO A 106 -2.74 -9.66 13.35
N ALA A 107 -3.99 -10.11 13.34
CA ALA A 107 -4.83 -10.11 14.52
C ALA A 107 -4.24 -10.98 15.62
N THR A 108 -4.44 -10.58 16.87
CA THR A 108 -4.11 -11.45 18.01
C THR A 108 -5.28 -12.37 18.30
N TRP A 109 -5.00 -13.58 18.77
CA TRP A 109 -5.99 -14.50 19.29
C TRP A 109 -5.51 -15.04 20.64
N GLU A 110 -6.25 -14.73 21.70
CA GLU A 110 -5.83 -14.93 23.08
C GLU A 110 -6.93 -15.65 23.86
N LEU A 111 -6.55 -16.64 24.65
CA LEU A 111 -7.42 -17.37 25.57
C LEU A 111 -7.28 -16.77 26.96
N LEU A 112 -8.38 -16.54 27.67
CA LEU A 112 -8.37 -16.26 29.10
C LEU A 112 -8.06 -17.57 29.85
N ASP A 113 -6.93 -17.64 30.53
CA ASP A 113 -6.53 -18.80 31.33
C ASP A 113 -7.15 -18.78 32.73
N ASP A 114 -6.88 -19.83 33.50
CA ASP A 114 -7.39 -20.01 34.87
C ASP A 114 -6.84 -18.96 35.87
N ASP A 115 -5.72 -18.31 35.53
CA ASP A 115 -5.09 -17.24 36.32
C ASP A 115 -5.63 -15.84 35.94
N GLU A 116 -6.74 -15.79 35.18
CA GLU A 116 -7.36 -14.58 34.62
C GLU A 116 -6.43 -13.77 33.70
N GLN A 117 -5.44 -14.42 33.09
CA GLN A 117 -4.52 -13.81 32.13
C GLN A 117 -4.83 -14.23 30.70
N TYR A 118 -4.59 -13.32 29.77
CA TYR A 118 -4.76 -13.60 28.35
C TYR A 118 -3.46 -14.15 27.76
N VAL A 119 -3.50 -15.39 27.30
CA VAL A 119 -2.36 -16.10 26.69
C VAL A 119 -2.62 -16.33 25.21
N LYS A 120 -1.61 -16.11 24.37
CA LYS A 120 -1.73 -16.34 22.92
C LYS A 120 -1.87 -17.83 22.63
N VAL A 121 -2.89 -18.18 21.86
CA VAL A 121 -3.15 -19.56 21.42
C VAL A 121 -3.27 -19.62 19.90
N SER A 122 -3.28 -20.84 19.36
CA SER A 122 -3.46 -21.04 17.93
C SER A 122 -4.82 -20.47 17.48
N PRO A 123 -4.86 -19.66 16.41
CA PRO A 123 -6.10 -19.07 15.93
C PRO A 123 -7.03 -20.13 15.31
N PRO A 124 -8.36 -19.90 15.33
CA PRO A 124 -9.33 -20.78 14.67
C PRO A 124 -9.15 -20.75 13.15
N GLU A 125 -9.63 -21.79 12.47
CA GLU A 125 -9.52 -21.90 11.00
C GLU A 125 -10.24 -20.72 10.31
N ASN A 126 -11.35 -20.27 10.88
CA ASN A 126 -12.10 -19.12 10.41
C ASN A 126 -11.72 -17.77 11.07
N LEU A 127 -10.50 -17.59 11.60
CA LEU A 127 -10.08 -16.30 12.19
C LEU A 127 -10.35 -15.10 11.27
N GLU A 128 -10.09 -15.26 9.98
CA GLU A 128 -10.30 -14.23 8.96
C GLU A 128 -11.76 -13.74 8.86
N TYR A 129 -12.74 -14.62 9.12
CA TYR A 129 -14.16 -14.24 9.20
C TYR A 129 -14.41 -13.27 10.36
N PHE A 130 -13.87 -13.60 11.54
CA PHE A 130 -14.03 -12.77 12.72
C PHE A 130 -13.36 -11.42 12.54
N ILE A 131 -12.14 -11.39 11.97
CA ILE A 131 -11.44 -10.16 11.61
C ILE A 131 -12.34 -9.27 10.75
N HIS A 132 -12.87 -9.83 9.66
CA HIS A 132 -13.68 -9.07 8.72
C HIS A 132 -14.98 -8.55 9.35
N SER A 133 -15.68 -9.40 10.10
CA SER A 133 -16.97 -9.07 10.72
C SER A 133 -16.83 -7.95 11.75
N VAL A 134 -15.81 -8.04 12.62
CA VAL A 134 -15.52 -7.01 13.61
C VAL A 134 -15.09 -5.71 12.94
N TRP A 135 -14.28 -5.81 11.88
CA TRP A 135 -13.86 -4.64 11.10
C TRP A 135 -15.05 -3.93 10.43
N GLN A 136 -15.96 -4.65 9.78
CA GLN A 136 -17.16 -4.09 9.16
C GLN A 136 -18.10 -3.46 10.19
N LEU A 137 -18.21 -4.05 11.37
CA LEU A 137 -19.02 -3.51 12.46
C LEU A 137 -18.48 -2.16 12.97
N GLY A 138 -17.16 -2.03 13.11
CA GLY A 138 -16.53 -0.83 13.66
C GLY A 138 -16.24 0.29 12.64
N LEU A 139 -16.09 -0.04 11.35
CA LEU A 139 -15.67 0.90 10.32
C LEU A 139 -16.60 2.13 10.16
N PRO A 140 -17.94 2.01 10.19
CA PRO A 140 -18.84 3.16 10.09
C PRO A 140 -18.66 4.18 11.24
N CYS A 141 -18.31 3.72 12.45
CA CYS A 141 -18.01 4.62 13.57
C CYS A 141 -16.75 5.46 13.29
N LEU A 142 -15.69 4.84 12.77
CA LEU A 142 -14.45 5.54 12.41
C LEU A 142 -14.68 6.53 11.26
N GLN A 143 -15.48 6.15 10.26
CA GLN A 143 -15.89 7.03 9.17
C GLN A 143 -16.61 8.29 9.68
N LEU A 144 -17.59 8.11 10.59
CA LEU A 144 -18.31 9.23 11.18
C LEU A 144 -17.37 10.14 12.01
N LEU A 145 -16.43 9.55 12.75
CA LEU A 145 -15.43 10.32 13.50
C LEU A 145 -14.51 11.14 12.58
N ARG A 146 -14.05 10.60 11.45
CA ARG A 146 -13.27 11.37 10.45
C ARG A 146 -14.07 12.52 9.85
N LYS A 147 -15.35 12.28 9.55
CA LYS A 147 -16.24 13.34 9.06
C LYS A 147 -16.38 14.45 10.11
N LYS A 148 -16.64 14.08 11.36
CA LYS A 148 -16.76 15.04 12.48
C LYS A 148 -15.46 15.79 12.74
N GLN A 149 -14.31 15.11 12.66
CA GLN A 149 -12.99 15.73 12.74
C GLN A 149 -12.86 16.87 11.74
N LYS A 150 -13.25 16.66 10.48
CA LYS A 150 -13.16 17.69 9.43
C LYS A 150 -14.14 18.84 9.62
N GLU A 151 -15.37 18.54 10.06
CA GLU A 151 -16.36 19.57 10.40
C GLU A 151 -15.84 20.48 11.53
N ILE A 152 -15.27 19.88 12.58
CA ILE A 152 -14.72 20.59 13.73
C ILE A 152 -13.45 21.37 13.33
N GLU A 153 -12.55 20.75 12.57
CA GLU A 153 -11.33 21.39 12.06
C GLU A 153 -11.68 22.64 11.25
N ALA A 154 -12.67 22.56 10.34
CA ALA A 154 -13.12 23.71 9.54
C ALA A 154 -13.69 24.85 10.42
N LYS A 155 -14.52 24.51 11.42
CA LYS A 155 -15.07 25.49 12.37
C LYS A 155 -13.96 26.19 13.16
N LEU A 156 -13.04 25.41 13.74
CA LEU A 156 -11.91 25.93 14.51
C LEU A 156 -10.97 26.80 13.66
N LEU A 157 -10.76 26.45 12.38
CA LEU A 157 -9.99 27.26 11.45
C LEU A 157 -10.63 28.63 11.20
N ALA A 158 -11.95 28.66 10.99
CA ALA A 158 -12.68 29.90 10.82
C ALA A 158 -12.60 30.77 12.09
N ASP A 159 -12.76 30.16 13.28
CA ASP A 159 -12.62 30.84 14.56
C ASP A 159 -11.20 31.38 14.78
N TYR A 160 -10.17 30.59 14.45
CA TYR A 160 -8.79 31.03 14.51
C TYR A 160 -8.54 32.26 13.63
N HIS A 161 -8.98 32.24 12.37
CA HIS A 161 -8.78 33.37 11.47
C HIS A 161 -9.45 34.65 11.98
N ARG A 162 -10.71 34.54 12.44
CA ARG A 162 -11.44 35.66 13.04
C ARG A 162 -10.73 36.22 14.28
N LEU A 163 -10.38 35.37 15.24
CA LEU A 163 -9.71 35.78 16.48
C LEU A 163 -8.31 36.36 16.21
N ASN A 164 -7.60 35.84 15.22
CA ASN A 164 -6.30 36.36 14.81
C ASN A 164 -6.41 37.79 14.21
N GLU A 165 -7.43 38.07 13.41
CA GLU A 165 -7.71 39.42 12.89
C GLU A 165 -8.09 40.41 14.00
N GLU A 166 -8.92 39.97 14.95
CA GLU A 166 -9.34 40.76 16.12
C GLU A 166 -8.14 41.10 17.03
N THR A 167 -7.35 40.09 17.42
CA THR A 167 -6.14 40.29 18.25
C THR A 167 -5.11 41.16 17.54
N THR A 168 -4.91 40.99 16.23
CA THR A 168 -4.04 41.86 15.43
C THR A 168 -4.50 43.31 15.48
N SER A 169 -5.80 43.56 15.35
CA SER A 169 -6.37 44.91 15.39
C SER A 169 -6.24 45.55 16.77
N LEU A 170 -6.56 44.83 17.84
CA LEU A 170 -6.43 45.29 19.23
C LEU A 170 -4.98 45.59 19.61
N SER A 171 -4.04 44.85 19.02
CA SER A 171 -2.60 45.02 19.28
C SER A 171 -2.00 46.29 18.70
N LYS A 172 -2.73 47.06 17.87
CA LYS A 172 -2.27 48.35 17.31
C LYS A 172 -2.24 49.47 18.35
N ASP A 173 -3.09 49.40 19.36
CA ASP A 173 -3.12 50.33 20.51
C ASP A 173 -3.24 49.49 21.80
N LEU A 174 -2.14 48.79 22.11
CA LEU A 174 -2.11 47.75 23.14
C LEU A 174 -2.34 48.33 24.55
N ASP A 175 -1.85 49.54 24.83
CA ASP A 175 -1.96 50.16 26.15
C ASP A 175 -3.42 50.41 26.55
N LYS A 176 -4.28 50.79 25.59
CA LYS A 176 -5.71 51.00 25.85
C LYS A 176 -6.53 49.72 25.81
N ASN A 177 -6.11 48.75 25.00
CA ASN A 177 -6.88 47.53 24.74
C ASN A 177 -6.35 46.29 25.46
N ARG A 178 -5.38 46.45 26.36
CA ARG A 178 -4.60 45.34 26.95
C ARG A 178 -5.47 44.22 27.52
N ALA A 179 -6.49 44.56 28.32
CA ALA A 179 -7.36 43.57 28.95
C ALA A 179 -8.15 42.75 27.91
N VAL A 180 -8.78 43.44 26.94
CA VAL A 180 -9.56 42.82 25.87
C VAL A 180 -8.66 42.01 24.92
N TYR A 181 -7.44 42.50 24.68
CA TYR A 181 -6.43 41.78 23.91
C TYR A 181 -6.02 40.47 24.57
N LEU A 182 -5.75 40.48 25.89
CA LEU A 182 -5.38 39.27 26.63
C LEU A 182 -6.51 38.25 26.65
N GLU A 183 -7.75 38.69 26.84
CA GLU A 183 -8.94 37.82 26.77
C GLU A 183 -9.08 37.15 25.39
N LYS A 184 -8.97 37.92 24.31
CA LYS A 184 -9.04 37.38 22.95
C LYS A 184 -7.84 36.51 22.59
N LEU A 185 -6.68 36.80 23.17
CA LEU A 185 -5.48 35.97 23.03
C LEU A 185 -5.65 34.63 23.76
N ASP A 186 -6.30 34.60 24.93
CA ASP A 186 -6.65 33.35 25.63
C ASP A 186 -7.63 32.49 24.81
N GLU A 187 -8.65 33.11 24.21
CA GLU A 187 -9.55 32.43 23.27
C GLU A 187 -8.77 31.86 22.06
N LEU A 188 -7.87 32.65 21.47
CA LEU A 188 -7.04 32.23 20.34
C LEU A 188 -6.10 31.08 20.71
N ILE A 189 -5.46 31.12 21.89
CA ILE A 189 -4.63 30.03 22.42
C ILE A 189 -5.46 28.77 22.59
N LYS A 190 -6.66 28.88 23.16
CA LYS A 190 -7.56 27.74 23.38
C LYS A 190 -7.95 27.10 22.04
N THR A 191 -8.39 27.89 21.07
CA THR A 191 -8.74 27.42 19.72
C THR A 191 -7.55 26.73 19.04
N THR A 192 -6.36 27.31 19.16
CA THR A 192 -5.13 26.77 18.56
C THR A 192 -4.70 25.45 19.23
N LYS A 193 -4.85 25.33 20.55
CA LYS A 193 -4.65 24.06 21.27
C LYS A 193 -5.63 22.99 20.79
N SER A 194 -6.91 23.32 20.65
CA SER A 194 -7.90 22.39 20.09
C SER A 194 -7.55 21.97 18.65
N LEU A 195 -7.12 22.90 17.79
CA LEU A 195 -6.62 22.58 16.45
C LEU A 195 -5.43 21.63 16.49
N SER A 196 -4.50 21.80 17.43
CA SER A 196 -3.35 20.90 17.59
C SER A 196 -3.70 19.48 18.01
N GLN A 197 -4.87 19.31 18.64
CA GLN A 197 -5.37 18.03 19.11
C GLN A 197 -6.24 17.30 18.08
N ILE A 198 -6.79 18.04 17.11
CA ILE A 198 -7.76 17.52 16.12
C ILE A 198 -7.17 17.47 14.71
N SER A 199 -6.22 18.34 14.39
CA SER A 199 -5.53 18.35 13.10
C SER A 199 -4.28 17.48 13.12
N GLU A 200 -3.95 16.86 11.98
CA GLU A 200 -2.67 16.15 11.80
C GLU A 200 -1.48 17.11 11.69
N SER A 201 -1.74 18.41 11.51
CA SER A 201 -0.70 19.40 11.31
C SER A 201 -0.01 19.79 12.61
N ASN A 202 1.31 19.54 12.66
CA ASN A 202 2.17 20.01 13.75
C ASN A 202 2.29 21.55 13.81
N HIS A 203 1.73 22.28 12.83
CA HIS A 203 1.64 23.75 12.83
C HIS A 203 0.94 24.25 14.10
N TRP A 204 -0.24 23.71 14.42
CA TRP A 204 -1.08 24.25 15.48
C TRP A 204 -0.47 24.10 16.86
N LEU A 205 0.27 23.02 17.11
CA LEU A 205 1.00 22.86 18.37
C LEU A 205 2.03 23.98 18.56
N ARG A 206 2.72 24.35 17.48
CA ARG A 206 3.73 25.41 17.48
C ARG A 206 3.09 26.78 17.66
N GLU A 207 2.00 27.03 16.94
CA GLU A 207 1.23 28.27 17.06
C GLU A 207 0.69 28.45 18.49
N ALA A 208 0.20 27.38 19.13
CA ALA A 208 -0.27 27.43 20.51
C ALA A 208 0.86 27.79 21.51
N ILE A 209 2.06 27.26 21.29
CA ILE A 209 3.25 27.59 22.11
C ILE A 209 3.62 29.07 21.91
N TYR A 210 3.63 29.54 20.66
CA TYR A 210 3.93 30.93 20.33
C TYR A 210 2.93 31.90 20.99
N LEU A 211 1.63 31.66 20.84
CA LEU A 211 0.60 32.51 21.42
C LEU A 211 0.68 32.50 22.95
N GLY A 212 0.95 31.34 23.57
CA GLY A 212 1.17 31.22 25.01
C GLY A 212 2.38 32.01 25.52
N LYS A 213 3.46 32.08 24.72
CA LYS A 213 4.62 32.95 25.00
C LYS A 213 4.22 34.43 24.94
N THR A 214 3.44 34.82 23.93
CA THR A 214 2.94 36.20 23.75
C THR A 214 2.04 36.65 24.90
N HIS A 215 1.15 35.76 25.36
CA HIS A 215 0.24 36.05 26.47
C HIS A 215 0.98 36.34 27.78
N LYS A 216 1.99 35.52 28.11
CA LYS A 216 2.82 35.73 29.30
C LYS A 216 3.53 37.07 29.27
N TYR A 217 4.05 37.46 28.10
CA TYR A 217 4.74 38.74 27.92
C TYR A 217 3.81 39.94 28.13
N VAL A 218 2.65 39.97 27.44
CA VAL A 218 1.69 41.07 27.57
C VAL A 218 1.06 41.12 28.97
N SER A 219 0.93 39.99 29.65
CA SER A 219 0.52 39.94 31.06
C SER A 219 1.56 40.56 32.01
N SER A 220 2.85 40.46 31.67
CA SER A 220 3.96 40.96 32.51
C SER A 220 4.34 42.43 32.29
N MET A 221 3.74 43.12 31.31
CA MET A 221 4.04 44.53 31.05
C MET A 221 3.67 45.44 32.25
N PRO A 222 4.45 46.48 32.55
CA PRO A 222 4.07 47.51 33.52
C PRO A 222 2.71 48.13 33.14
N GLU A 223 1.86 48.46 34.12
CA GLU A 223 0.64 49.22 33.83
C GLU A 223 1.00 50.59 33.26
N PRO A 224 0.34 51.04 32.18
CA PRO A 224 0.61 52.34 31.61
C PRO A 224 0.21 53.41 32.63
N ILE A 225 1.18 54.24 33.03
CA ILE A 225 0.94 55.46 33.79
C ILE A 225 0.20 56.40 32.83
N LEU A 226 -1.14 56.44 32.95
CA LEU A 226 -1.95 57.43 32.27
C LEU A 226 -1.62 58.79 32.90
N GLU A 227 -0.71 59.55 32.29
CA GLU A 227 -0.58 60.96 32.63
C GLU A 227 -1.94 61.64 32.34
N PRO A 228 -2.55 62.30 33.34
CA PRO A 228 -3.85 62.91 33.15
C PRO A 228 -3.70 64.03 32.12
N VAL A 229 -4.45 63.89 31.02
CA VAL A 229 -4.65 64.91 30.00
C VAL A 229 -5.03 66.21 30.72
N LYS A 230 -4.09 67.16 30.76
CA LYS A 230 -4.37 68.54 31.16
C LYS A 230 -5.39 69.08 30.16
N LYS A 231 -6.64 69.17 30.60
CA LYS A 231 -7.65 70.00 29.94
C LYS A 231 -7.12 71.43 29.97
N SER A 232 -6.89 71.97 28.78
CA SER A 232 -6.91 73.41 28.54
C SER A 232 -8.27 73.95 28.96
N ASP A 233 -8.28 75.00 29.78
CA ASP A 233 -9.19 76.14 29.63
C ASP A 233 -8.67 77.34 30.45
N GLU A 234 -8.45 78.42 29.70
CA GLU A 234 -8.62 79.87 29.95
C GLU A 234 -8.00 80.62 31.16
N GLU A 235 -7.17 81.60 30.77
CA GLU A 235 -7.15 83.03 31.18
C GLU A 235 -7.08 83.44 32.67
N HIS A 236 -5.98 84.10 33.08
CA HIS A 236 -5.85 85.58 33.22
C HIS A 236 -4.59 86.02 34.01
N LYS A 237 -3.87 86.99 33.42
CA LYS A 237 -3.10 88.13 34.00
C LYS A 237 -2.45 88.04 35.39
N LYS A 238 -1.12 88.25 35.47
CA LYS A 238 -0.44 89.51 35.92
C LYS A 238 1.08 89.38 36.11
N ASP A 239 1.74 90.52 35.84
CA ASP A 239 3.08 91.03 36.18
C ASP A 239 3.93 90.28 37.25
N ASP A 240 5.24 90.12 37.00
CA ASP A 240 6.31 91.09 37.38
C ASP A 240 7.71 90.41 37.49
N LYS A 241 8.71 91.07 36.89
CA LYS A 241 10.14 91.24 37.24
C LYS A 241 11.07 90.08 37.71
N ALA A 242 12.13 89.92 36.90
CA ALA A 242 13.58 90.04 37.19
C ALA A 242 14.25 89.27 38.36
N GLU A 243 15.28 88.47 38.03
CA GLU A 243 16.72 88.60 38.44
C GLU A 243 17.46 87.26 38.17
N VAL A 244 18.48 87.18 37.29
CA VAL A 244 19.91 87.58 37.40
C VAL A 244 20.83 86.36 37.63
N VAL A 245 21.68 86.08 36.60
CA VAL A 245 23.14 85.77 36.67
C VAL A 245 23.53 84.42 37.31
N ALA A 246 24.48 83.59 36.86
CA ALA A 246 25.80 83.74 36.23
C ALA A 246 26.25 82.30 35.83
N LEU A 247 26.88 82.03 34.69
CA LEU A 247 28.34 82.06 34.40
C LEU A 247 28.73 80.72 33.75
N SER A 248 29.15 80.78 32.48
CA SER A 248 30.08 79.84 31.85
C SER A 248 31.52 80.13 32.36
N PRO A 249 32.63 79.62 31.79
CA PRO A 249 32.87 78.43 30.96
C PRO A 249 34.16 77.67 31.40
N LYS A 250 34.51 76.55 30.74
CA LYS A 250 35.86 76.43 30.12
C LYS A 250 35.95 75.22 29.18
N GLN A 251 36.25 75.57 27.92
CA GLN A 251 36.62 74.70 26.81
C GLN A 251 38.00 74.08 27.00
N GLY A 252 38.27 73.00 26.27
CA GLY A 252 39.61 72.50 26.02
C GLY A 252 39.63 71.34 25.04
N ALA A 253 39.44 71.62 23.75
CA ALA A 253 39.58 70.67 22.65
C ALA A 253 41.03 70.20 22.45
N LYS A 254 41.21 68.95 22.00
CA LYS A 254 42.15 68.54 20.92
C LYS A 254 42.17 67.01 20.73
N GLU A 255 41.65 66.58 19.58
CA GLU A 255 42.15 65.41 18.80
C GLU A 255 43.55 65.74 18.19
N PRO A 256 44.26 64.88 17.41
CA PRO A 256 43.98 63.49 16.94
C PRO A 256 45.20 62.53 16.97
N LYS A 257 45.02 61.25 16.55
CA LYS A 257 45.80 60.51 15.52
C LYS A 257 46.08 59.02 15.77
N ILE A 258 45.87 58.28 14.68
CA ILE A 258 46.04 56.87 14.30
C ILE A 258 47.52 56.39 14.27
N SER A 259 47.77 55.13 14.67
CA SER A 259 48.74 54.17 14.02
C SER A 259 48.57 52.76 14.64
N ARG A 260 47.94 51.78 13.99
CA ARG A 260 48.51 50.73 13.09
C ARG A 260 49.92 50.21 13.46
N GLY A 261 49.99 48.96 13.92
CA GLY A 261 50.76 47.93 13.20
C GLY A 261 51.91 47.21 13.92
N ASN A 262 51.67 45.92 14.21
CA ASN A 262 52.51 44.77 13.86
C ASN A 262 53.46 44.08 14.87
N ILE A 263 53.30 42.74 14.88
CA ILE A 263 54.25 41.65 15.19
C ILE A 263 54.55 41.47 16.69
N GLY A 264 54.26 40.36 17.39
CA GLY A 264 54.07 38.97 16.97
C GLY A 264 55.29 38.13 17.36
N LEU A 265 55.35 37.62 18.61
CA LEU A 265 55.78 36.27 19.04
C LEU A 265 56.16 36.25 20.53
N ALA A 266 55.51 35.34 21.29
CA ALA A 266 56.01 34.54 22.42
C ALA A 266 54.79 34.13 23.26
N GLN A 267 54.17 32.99 22.96
CA GLN A 267 54.34 31.76 23.76
C GLN A 267 54.37 32.01 25.27
N SER A 268 53.24 31.76 25.94
CA SER A 268 53.26 31.13 27.26
C SER A 268 51.85 30.74 27.73
N THR A 269 51.79 29.55 28.31
CA THR A 269 50.91 29.14 29.41
C THR A 269 49.42 28.94 29.11
N LEU A 270 49.16 27.67 28.76
CA LEU A 270 48.15 26.82 29.39
C LEU A 270 47.73 27.34 30.78
N PHE A 271 46.42 27.51 30.98
CA PHE A 271 45.75 27.92 32.22
C PHE A 271 45.80 29.42 32.58
N SER A 272 45.09 30.23 31.80
CA SER A 272 44.44 31.44 32.33
C SER A 272 42.97 31.46 31.95
N LYS A 273 42.09 31.51 32.95
CA LYS A 273 40.66 31.73 32.82
C LYS A 273 40.43 33.00 31.99
N SER A 274 40.13 32.88 30.70
CA SER A 274 39.54 33.98 29.93
C SER A 274 38.04 33.78 29.95
N ALA A 275 37.32 34.84 30.35
CA ALA A 275 35.88 34.93 30.28
C ALA A 275 35.40 34.40 28.91
N LYS A 276 34.64 33.30 28.92
CA LYS A 276 33.76 33.00 27.79
C LYS A 276 32.74 34.13 27.78
N ALA A 277 33.01 35.12 26.94
CA ALA A 277 32.02 36.07 26.49
C ALA A 277 30.76 35.26 26.16
N GLN A 278 29.69 35.49 26.93
CA GLN A 278 28.34 35.20 26.50
C GLN A 278 28.16 35.94 25.18
N ARG A 279 28.35 35.24 24.05
CA ARG A 279 27.81 35.73 22.79
C ARG A 279 26.30 35.76 23.00
N PRO A 280 25.62 36.90 22.82
CA PRO A 280 24.23 37.01 23.23
C PRO A 280 23.40 36.10 22.34
N VAL A 281 22.59 35.25 22.97
CA VAL A 281 21.70 34.29 22.31
C VAL A 281 20.69 35.03 21.40
N ASP A 282 20.33 36.28 21.77
CA ASP A 282 19.60 37.25 20.94
C ASP A 282 20.19 37.46 19.52
N VAL A 283 21.52 37.48 19.37
CA VAL A 283 22.19 37.73 18.08
C VAL A 283 22.15 36.50 17.16
N LYS A 284 21.83 35.30 17.70
CA LYS A 284 21.66 34.07 16.92
C LYS A 284 20.24 34.03 16.33
N MET A 285 19.21 34.29 17.15
CA MET A 285 17.81 34.31 16.75
C MET A 285 17.54 35.35 15.64
N GLU A 286 17.99 36.59 15.83
CA GLU A 286 17.85 37.67 14.84
C GLU A 286 18.53 37.30 13.50
N ARG A 287 19.68 36.61 13.58
CA ARG A 287 20.41 36.13 12.40
C ARG A 287 19.64 35.04 11.67
N ASP A 288 19.03 34.11 12.39
CA ASP A 288 18.32 32.99 11.77
C ASP A 288 16.99 33.44 11.15
N ILE A 289 16.27 34.38 11.79
CA ILE A 289 15.09 35.03 11.19
C ILE A 289 15.48 35.86 9.97
N SER A 290 16.61 36.58 10.03
CA SER A 290 17.14 37.31 8.87
C SER A 290 17.50 36.38 7.71
N LYS A 291 18.01 35.17 7.99
CA LYS A 291 18.24 34.14 6.96
C LYS A 291 16.93 33.65 6.36
N ILE A 292 15.89 33.42 7.17
CA ILE A 292 14.55 33.04 6.68
C ILE A 292 13.97 34.13 5.79
N LYS A 293 14.04 35.40 6.20
CA LYS A 293 13.59 36.54 5.37
C LYS A 293 14.35 36.60 4.05
N LYS A 294 15.66 36.36 4.04
CA LYS A 294 16.47 36.30 2.81
C LYS A 294 16.09 35.14 1.91
N LEU A 295 15.89 33.94 2.46
CA LEU A 295 15.45 32.76 1.71
C LEU A 295 14.06 32.97 1.12
N PHE A 296 13.15 33.57 1.88
CA PHE A 296 11.82 33.92 1.39
C PHE A 296 11.88 34.97 0.27
N ALA A 297 12.71 36.01 0.41
CA ALA A 297 12.92 36.98 -0.66
C ALA A 297 13.54 36.35 -1.93
N GLN A 298 14.42 35.36 -1.76
CA GLN A 298 14.98 34.59 -2.87
C GLN A 298 13.92 33.72 -3.54
N LEU A 299 13.05 33.08 -2.75
CA LEU A 299 11.93 32.28 -3.22
C LEU A 299 10.93 33.11 -4.04
N LEU A 300 10.61 34.33 -3.60
CA LEU A 300 9.73 35.24 -4.36
C LEU A 300 10.31 35.64 -5.71
N LYS A 301 11.64 35.72 -5.84
CA LYS A 301 12.34 36.09 -7.08
C LYS A 301 12.64 34.90 -7.99
N THR A 302 12.47 33.68 -7.51
CA THR A 302 12.83 32.47 -8.26
C THR A 302 11.67 32.04 -9.15
N GLU A 303 11.89 32.00 -10.46
CA GLU A 303 10.90 31.53 -11.44
C GLU A 303 11.00 30.02 -11.71
N ASP A 304 12.20 29.43 -11.55
CA ASP A 304 12.41 28.00 -11.73
C ASP A 304 11.66 27.20 -10.66
N LYS A 305 10.73 26.36 -11.10
CA LYS A 305 9.87 25.54 -10.22
C LYS A 305 10.67 24.59 -9.33
N LYS A 306 11.70 23.92 -9.84
CA LYS A 306 12.51 22.95 -9.09
C LYS A 306 13.32 23.64 -8.00
N ILE A 307 13.96 24.75 -8.33
CA ILE A 307 14.70 25.56 -7.36
C ILE A 307 13.74 26.13 -6.32
N LYS A 308 12.55 26.58 -6.73
CA LYS A 308 11.50 27.09 -5.84
C LYS A 308 11.01 26.03 -4.85
N ALA A 309 10.84 24.78 -5.28
CA ALA A 309 10.49 23.66 -4.38
C ALA A 309 11.59 23.37 -3.35
N VAL A 310 12.85 23.35 -3.76
CA VAL A 310 13.98 23.18 -2.82
C VAL A 310 14.01 24.30 -1.79
N LEU A 311 13.83 25.56 -2.23
CA LEU A 311 13.77 26.71 -1.35
C LEU A 311 12.57 26.65 -0.40
N LEU A 312 11.41 26.18 -0.86
CA LEU A 312 10.23 25.95 -0.01
C LEU A 312 10.53 24.92 1.09
N ILE A 313 11.12 23.78 0.73
CA ILE A 313 11.48 22.73 1.68
C ILE A 313 12.52 23.24 2.70
N ASP A 314 13.56 23.94 2.24
CA ASP A 314 14.57 24.51 3.12
C ASP A 314 13.97 25.58 4.05
N LEU A 315 13.07 26.41 3.52
CA LEU A 315 12.31 27.39 4.28
C LEU A 315 11.42 26.71 5.33
N HIS A 316 10.73 25.64 4.97
CA HIS A 316 9.95 24.83 5.90
C HIS A 316 10.84 24.35 7.04
N TRP A 317 11.91 23.62 6.76
CA TRP A 317 12.78 23.08 7.81
C TRP A 317 13.42 24.17 8.67
N LYS A 318 13.88 25.27 8.09
CA LYS A 318 14.46 26.39 8.85
C LYS A 318 13.45 27.09 9.77
N ILE A 319 12.23 27.32 9.29
CA ILE A 319 11.14 27.79 10.16
C ILE A 319 10.88 26.77 11.27
N LYS A 320 10.95 25.48 10.94
CA LYS A 320 10.67 24.41 11.91
C LYS A 320 11.80 24.23 12.94
N ASP A 321 13.06 24.49 12.58
CA ASP A 321 14.25 24.40 13.44
C ASP A 321 14.39 25.60 14.38
N ILE A 322 14.11 26.83 13.92
CA ILE A 322 14.08 28.01 14.81
C ILE A 322 13.09 27.79 15.96
N ASN A 323 11.98 27.12 15.67
CA ASN A 323 10.98 26.77 16.67
C ASN A 323 11.43 25.67 17.65
N LEU A 324 12.46 24.88 17.33
CA LEU A 324 12.97 23.77 18.15
C LEU A 324 14.23 24.12 18.94
N GLU A 325 15.06 25.06 18.47
CA GLU A 325 16.40 25.33 19.02
C GLU A 325 16.46 26.35 20.17
N THR A 326 15.45 27.21 20.38
CA THR A 326 15.57 28.37 21.28
C THR A 326 14.49 28.44 22.36
N GLU A 327 14.92 28.45 23.63
CA GLU A 327 14.06 28.74 24.79
C GLU A 327 13.62 30.21 24.87
N GLU A 328 14.32 31.13 24.17
CA GLU A 328 14.01 32.56 24.12
C GLU A 328 12.72 32.91 23.32
N LEU A 329 12.17 34.09 23.60
CA LEU A 329 10.89 34.58 23.10
C LEU A 329 11.10 35.34 21.77
N LEU A 330 10.32 35.00 20.74
CA LEU A 330 10.26 35.79 19.50
C LEU A 330 9.54 37.12 19.77
N THR A 331 9.96 38.21 19.13
CA THR A 331 9.17 39.46 19.17
C THR A 331 7.88 39.34 18.36
N LYS A 332 6.94 40.26 18.59
CA LYS A 332 5.67 40.34 17.85
C LYS A 332 5.92 40.49 16.34
N GLU A 333 6.84 41.36 15.95
CA GLU A 333 7.20 41.66 14.56
C GLU A 333 7.89 40.46 13.91
N GLN A 334 8.75 39.78 14.66
CA GLN A 334 9.43 38.57 14.21
C GLN A 334 8.43 37.45 13.92
N THR A 335 7.44 37.27 14.79
CA THR A 335 6.47 36.20 14.60
C THR A 335 5.44 36.53 13.54
N GLN A 336 4.96 37.78 13.47
CA GLN A 336 4.12 38.21 12.37
C GLN A 336 4.83 37.97 11.02
N ALA A 337 6.11 38.31 10.93
CA ALA A 337 6.90 38.05 9.73
C ALA A 337 7.02 36.53 9.44
N LEU A 338 7.27 35.69 10.44
CA LEU A 338 7.35 34.24 10.25
C LEU A 338 6.01 33.64 9.80
N ASN A 339 4.88 34.09 10.37
CA ASN A 339 3.54 33.63 10.02
C ASN A 339 3.14 34.08 8.60
N GLU A 340 3.48 35.32 8.22
CA GLU A 340 3.30 35.80 6.84
C GLU A 340 4.12 34.99 5.83
N ILE A 341 5.39 34.70 6.17
CA ILE A 341 6.29 33.88 5.35
C ILE A 341 5.76 32.45 5.23
N GLU A 342 5.37 31.81 6.32
CA GLU A 342 4.82 30.44 6.32
C GLU A 342 3.49 30.40 5.56
N GLY A 343 2.60 31.36 5.76
CA GLY A 343 1.33 31.46 5.03
C GLY A 343 1.52 31.62 3.52
N CYS A 344 2.45 32.47 3.10
CA CYS A 344 2.79 32.64 1.68
C CYS A 344 3.47 31.39 1.11
N ALA A 345 4.42 30.80 1.84
CA ALA A 345 5.10 29.57 1.44
C ALA A 345 4.11 28.41 1.29
N ASN A 346 3.15 28.26 2.21
CA ASN A 346 2.11 27.23 2.15
C ASN A 346 1.17 27.44 0.95
N LYS A 347 0.74 28.69 0.67
CA LYS A 347 -0.08 29.00 -0.51
C LYS A 347 0.65 28.68 -1.81
N GLU A 348 1.92 29.09 -1.92
CA GLU A 348 2.75 28.83 -3.10
C GLU A 348 3.03 27.33 -3.25
N ALA A 349 3.43 26.65 -2.18
CA ALA A 349 3.68 25.21 -2.17
C ALA A 349 2.43 24.43 -2.56
N LYS A 350 1.26 24.78 -2.01
CA LYS A 350 -0.02 24.17 -2.38
C LYS A 350 -0.31 24.36 -3.87
N SER A 351 -0.15 25.58 -4.39
CA SER A 351 -0.40 25.87 -5.80
C SER A 351 0.57 25.12 -6.73
N LEU A 352 1.85 25.01 -6.36
CA LEU A 352 2.85 24.24 -7.11
C LEU A 352 2.57 22.74 -7.06
N LEU A 353 2.19 22.23 -5.89
CA LEU A 353 1.86 20.83 -5.68
C LEU A 353 0.61 20.44 -6.48
N GLU A 354 -0.47 21.22 -6.40
CA GLU A 354 -1.68 21.00 -7.20
C GLU A 354 -1.37 21.05 -8.71
N ARG A 355 -0.60 22.05 -9.17
CA ARG A 355 -0.17 22.13 -10.57
C ARG A 355 0.66 20.92 -11.01
N ALA A 356 1.60 20.48 -10.19
CA ALA A 356 2.43 19.29 -10.46
C ALA A 356 1.55 18.03 -10.57
N LEU A 357 0.62 17.86 -9.64
CA LEU A 357 -0.32 16.73 -9.64
C LEU A 357 -1.23 16.73 -10.86
N PHE A 358 -1.76 17.90 -11.29
CA PHE A 358 -2.58 18.00 -12.48
C PHE A 358 -1.79 17.78 -13.78
N ALA A 359 -0.51 18.18 -13.80
CA ALA A 359 0.41 18.00 -14.92
C ALA A 359 1.01 16.58 -15.00
N GLY A 360 0.79 15.72 -14.00
CA GLY A 360 1.37 14.37 -13.94
C GLY A 360 2.85 14.35 -13.55
N GLU A 361 3.39 15.45 -13.02
CA GLU A 361 4.79 15.56 -12.59
C GLU A 361 4.98 14.95 -11.17
N PHE A 362 4.72 13.65 -11.01
CA PHE A 362 4.67 12.99 -9.70
C PHE A 362 6.01 12.94 -8.97
N GLU A 363 7.13 12.79 -9.69
CA GLU A 363 8.47 12.84 -9.10
C GLU A 363 8.75 14.22 -8.49
N TYR A 364 8.32 15.28 -9.18
CA TYR A 364 8.44 16.64 -8.68
C TYR A 364 7.50 16.89 -7.50
N ALA A 365 6.24 16.44 -7.59
CA ALA A 365 5.30 16.48 -6.46
C ALA A 365 5.85 15.75 -5.23
N GLN A 366 6.63 14.68 -5.43
CA GLN A 366 7.25 13.92 -4.35
C GLN A 366 8.26 14.74 -3.55
N THR A 367 8.93 15.71 -4.17
CA THR A 367 9.85 16.60 -3.46
C THR A 367 9.13 17.49 -2.45
N LEU A 368 7.87 17.84 -2.71
CA LEU A 368 7.04 18.70 -1.86
C LEU A 368 6.34 17.92 -0.72
N SER A 369 6.88 16.78 -0.30
CA SER A 369 6.29 15.92 0.73
C SER A 369 5.93 16.61 2.06
N PRO A 370 6.67 17.63 2.57
CA PRO A 370 6.27 18.33 3.79
C PRO A 370 4.91 19.04 3.69
N TYR A 371 4.43 19.27 2.47
CA TYR A 371 3.22 20.03 2.17
C TYR A 371 2.03 19.17 1.76
N TYR A 372 2.16 17.83 1.76
CA TYR A 372 1.02 16.93 1.49
C TYR A 372 -0.21 17.17 2.37
N PRO A 373 -0.11 17.55 3.66
CA PRO A 373 -1.30 17.85 4.47
C PRO A 373 -2.16 19.01 3.95
N LEU A 374 -1.65 19.82 3.00
CA LEU A 374 -2.39 20.92 2.39
C LEU A 374 -3.34 20.45 1.26
N ILE A 375 -3.21 19.20 0.82
CA ILE A 375 -4.04 18.58 -0.22
C ILE A 375 -5.41 18.25 0.36
N ASN A 376 -6.46 18.64 -0.37
CA ASN A 376 -7.84 18.29 -0.03
C ASN A 376 -8.22 16.93 -0.63
N ASN A 377 -9.10 16.19 0.04
CA ASN A 377 -9.66 14.93 -0.42
C ASN A 377 -10.49 15.08 -1.72
N ASP A 378 -10.92 16.29 -2.07
CA ASP A 378 -11.58 16.58 -3.35
C ASP A 378 -10.70 16.23 -4.56
N LEU A 379 -9.37 16.22 -4.41
CA LEU A 379 -8.46 15.73 -5.45
C LEU A 379 -8.65 14.24 -5.75
N MET A 380 -9.09 13.44 -4.78
CA MET A 380 -9.44 12.04 -5.01
C MET A 380 -10.72 11.92 -5.85
N VAL A 381 -11.74 12.74 -5.56
CA VAL A 381 -12.97 12.80 -6.37
C VAL A 381 -12.62 13.21 -7.80
N LEU A 382 -11.74 14.18 -7.97
CA LEU A 382 -11.27 14.63 -9.28
C LEU A 382 -10.48 13.52 -10.00
N ALA A 383 -9.56 12.84 -9.33
CA ALA A 383 -8.79 11.74 -9.92
C ALA A 383 -9.71 10.61 -10.43
N LEU A 384 -10.76 10.27 -9.67
CA LEU A 384 -11.75 9.27 -10.04
C LEU A 384 -12.63 9.73 -11.22
N THR A 385 -13.21 10.93 -11.13
CA THR A 385 -14.10 11.47 -12.18
C THR A 385 -13.38 11.76 -13.50
N GLN A 386 -12.10 12.17 -13.45
CA GLN A 386 -11.25 12.37 -14.63
C GLN A 386 -10.51 11.10 -15.07
N ARG A 387 -10.71 9.96 -14.39
CA ARG A 387 -10.12 8.65 -14.75
C ARG A 387 -8.59 8.68 -14.76
N LYS A 388 -7.98 9.46 -13.87
CA LYS A 388 -6.52 9.61 -13.75
C LYS A 388 -5.97 8.63 -12.71
N ALA A 389 -5.68 7.40 -13.14
CA ALA A 389 -5.19 6.33 -12.26
C ALA A 389 -3.85 6.66 -11.59
N ASP A 390 -2.92 7.31 -12.28
CA ASP A 390 -1.61 7.68 -11.71
C ASP A 390 -1.73 8.74 -10.61
N LEU A 391 -2.63 9.71 -10.81
CA LEU A 391 -2.94 10.71 -9.78
C LEU A 391 -3.56 10.05 -8.56
N LEU A 392 -4.53 9.15 -8.75
CA LEU A 392 -5.12 8.38 -7.66
C LEU A 392 -4.06 7.56 -6.93
N SER A 393 -3.15 6.91 -7.67
CA SER A 393 -2.05 6.12 -7.12
C SER A 393 -1.16 6.98 -6.23
N PHE A 394 -0.78 8.17 -6.67
CA PHE A 394 0.01 9.11 -5.85
C PHE A 394 -0.75 9.54 -4.59
N LEU A 395 -2.02 9.92 -4.73
CA LEU A 395 -2.84 10.38 -3.60
C LEU A 395 -3.04 9.28 -2.55
N VAL A 396 -3.24 8.04 -2.95
CA VAL A 396 -3.43 6.93 -2.03
C VAL A 396 -2.10 6.47 -1.42
N THR A 397 -1.05 6.31 -2.24
CA THR A 397 0.23 5.75 -1.77
C THR A 397 1.12 6.75 -1.03
N LYS A 398 1.22 7.99 -1.51
CA LYS A 398 2.15 9.00 -0.99
C LYS A 398 1.48 9.95 -0.01
N VAL A 399 0.33 10.50 -0.39
CA VAL A 399 -0.44 11.43 0.47
C VAL A 399 -1.17 10.67 1.56
N GLY A 400 -1.69 9.47 1.26
CA GLY A 400 -2.40 8.64 2.21
C GLY A 400 -3.86 9.03 2.35
N LEU A 401 -4.56 9.23 1.24
CA LEU A 401 -5.99 9.51 1.31
C LEU A 401 -6.79 8.26 1.68
N PRO A 402 -7.82 8.37 2.55
CA PRO A 402 -8.55 7.23 3.06
C PRO A 402 -9.55 6.66 2.04
N ILE A 403 -9.17 5.56 1.37
CA ILE A 403 -9.93 4.97 0.25
C ILE A 403 -11.23 4.26 0.68
N ASN A 404 -11.26 3.68 1.89
CA ASN A 404 -12.40 2.88 2.37
C ASN A 404 -13.42 3.72 3.15
N SER A 405 -13.04 4.93 3.58
CA SER A 405 -13.83 5.74 4.52
C SER A 405 -14.25 7.12 4.01
N TYR A 406 -13.72 7.59 2.87
CA TYR A 406 -14.09 8.90 2.35
C TYR A 406 -15.26 8.84 1.35
N PRO A 407 -16.39 9.50 1.63
CA PRO A 407 -17.53 9.50 0.71
C PRO A 407 -17.22 10.30 -0.56
N ILE A 408 -17.60 9.75 -1.71
CA ILE A 408 -17.42 10.39 -3.01
C ILE A 408 -18.72 11.10 -3.37
N LYS A 409 -18.68 12.43 -3.43
CA LYS A 409 -19.81 13.25 -3.86
C LYS A 409 -19.66 13.61 -5.33
N THR A 410 -20.53 13.08 -6.18
CA THR A 410 -20.70 13.58 -7.54
C THR A 410 -21.84 14.60 -7.58
N LYS A 411 -22.04 15.26 -8.74
CA LYS A 411 -23.16 16.19 -8.92
C LYS A 411 -24.53 15.51 -8.78
N VAL A 412 -24.59 14.19 -8.96
CA VAL A 412 -25.84 13.41 -9.08
C VAL A 412 -26.09 12.56 -7.83
N LYS A 413 -25.03 11.95 -7.26
CA LYS A 413 -25.16 10.99 -6.16
C LYS A 413 -23.98 11.09 -5.21
N THR A 414 -24.22 10.77 -3.94
CA THR A 414 -23.16 10.54 -2.95
C THR A 414 -22.98 9.04 -2.77
N TYR A 415 -21.75 8.57 -2.93
CA TYR A 415 -21.33 7.20 -2.72
C TYR A 415 -20.58 7.11 -1.38
N SER A 416 -20.65 5.96 -0.72
CA SER A 416 -20.06 5.74 0.59
C SER A 416 -18.53 5.80 0.53
N ASN A 417 -17.93 5.35 -0.57
CA ASN A 417 -16.49 5.46 -0.82
C ASN A 417 -16.08 5.31 -2.29
N ALA A 418 -14.77 5.32 -2.54
CA ALA A 418 -14.17 5.25 -3.88
C ALA A 418 -14.46 3.93 -4.61
N VAL A 419 -14.60 2.82 -3.88
CA VAL A 419 -14.86 1.49 -4.43
C VAL A 419 -16.29 1.42 -4.95
N GLU A 420 -17.26 1.88 -4.15
CA GLU A 420 -18.67 1.93 -4.55
C GLU A 420 -18.90 2.87 -5.73
N TYR A 421 -18.19 4.01 -5.78
CA TYR A 421 -18.23 4.91 -6.93
C TYR A 421 -17.80 4.19 -8.21
N CYS A 422 -16.64 3.53 -8.21
CA CYS A 422 -16.15 2.83 -9.40
C CYS A 422 -17.11 1.75 -9.87
N PHE A 423 -17.66 0.97 -8.93
CA PHE A 423 -18.62 -0.09 -9.22
C PHE A 423 -19.91 0.45 -9.83
N SER A 424 -20.48 1.51 -9.25
CA SER A 424 -21.77 2.06 -9.68
C SER A 424 -21.75 2.68 -11.08
N GLU A 425 -20.59 3.16 -11.55
CA GLU A 425 -20.44 3.81 -12.86
C GLU A 425 -20.38 2.81 -14.03
N HIS A 426 -20.22 1.49 -13.77
CA HIS A 426 -20.22 0.42 -14.79
C HIS A 426 -19.36 0.73 -16.04
N SER A 427 -18.14 1.23 -15.86
CA SER A 427 -17.29 1.69 -16.97
C SER A 427 -15.92 1.00 -17.01
N GLU A 428 -15.54 0.45 -18.17
CA GLU A 428 -14.20 -0.12 -18.43
C GLU A 428 -13.07 0.88 -18.20
N SER A 429 -13.34 2.17 -18.42
CA SER A 429 -12.35 3.23 -18.25
C SER A 429 -11.91 3.44 -16.78
N LEU A 430 -12.64 2.87 -15.82
CA LEU A 430 -12.31 2.92 -14.39
C LEU A 430 -11.51 1.71 -13.92
N VAL A 431 -11.22 0.73 -14.79
CA VAL A 431 -10.45 -0.48 -14.47
C VAL A 431 -9.10 -0.13 -13.82
N ASP A 432 -8.38 0.86 -14.36
CA ASP A 432 -7.07 1.24 -13.83
C ASP A 432 -7.17 1.93 -12.46
N CYS A 433 -8.16 2.81 -12.28
CA CYS A 433 -8.46 3.42 -10.98
C CYS A 433 -8.83 2.36 -9.95
N PHE A 434 -9.71 1.41 -10.31
CA PHE A 434 -10.13 0.34 -9.41
C PHE A 434 -8.98 -0.60 -9.06
N SER A 435 -8.11 -0.90 -10.03
CA SER A 435 -6.88 -1.66 -9.80
C SER A 435 -5.96 -0.95 -8.78
N VAL A 436 -5.81 0.37 -8.85
CA VAL A 436 -5.04 1.14 -7.87
C VAL A 436 -5.66 1.03 -6.47
N LEU A 437 -6.99 1.09 -6.36
CA LEU A 437 -7.69 0.92 -5.09
C LEU A 437 -7.43 -0.49 -4.49
N ILE A 438 -7.56 -1.55 -5.29
CA ILE A 438 -7.28 -2.93 -4.86
C ILE A 438 -5.85 -3.06 -4.33
N LYS A 439 -4.86 -2.56 -5.06
CA LYS A 439 -3.44 -2.61 -4.65
C LYS A 439 -3.17 -1.94 -3.31
N ASN A 440 -3.99 -0.96 -2.92
CA ASN A 440 -3.83 -0.18 -1.71
C ASN A 440 -4.78 -0.62 -0.57
N GLY A 441 -5.39 -1.81 -0.67
CA GLY A 441 -6.19 -2.39 0.41
C GLY A 441 -7.64 -1.89 0.44
N ALA A 442 -8.20 -1.56 -0.71
CA ALA A 442 -9.64 -1.33 -0.83
C ALA A 442 -10.44 -2.58 -0.44
N SER A 443 -11.50 -2.42 0.35
CA SER A 443 -12.40 -3.52 0.67
C SER A 443 -13.26 -3.91 -0.52
N LEU A 444 -13.10 -5.14 -1.00
CA LEU A 444 -14.01 -5.72 -2.00
C LEU A 444 -15.22 -6.43 -1.37
N MET A 445 -15.24 -6.55 -0.04
CA MET A 445 -16.29 -7.26 0.69
C MET A 445 -17.39 -6.35 1.21
N GLN A 446 -17.32 -5.05 0.87
CA GLN A 446 -18.35 -4.10 1.27
C GLN A 446 -19.71 -4.51 0.69
N PRO A 447 -20.79 -4.43 1.50
CA PRO A 447 -22.14 -4.72 1.02
C PRO A 447 -22.62 -3.66 0.03
N VAL A 448 -23.14 -4.09 -1.12
CA VAL A 448 -23.66 -3.22 -2.18
C VAL A 448 -25.00 -3.75 -2.71
N GLY A 449 -25.88 -2.83 -3.10
CA GLY A 449 -27.18 -3.13 -3.68
C GLY A 449 -28.28 -3.41 -2.64
N LEU A 450 -29.46 -3.81 -3.13
CA LEU A 450 -30.66 -4.00 -2.30
C LEU A 450 -30.49 -5.11 -1.26
N HIS A 451 -29.84 -6.21 -1.64
CA HIS A 451 -29.61 -7.39 -0.81
C HIS A 451 -28.29 -7.35 0.00
N LYS A 452 -27.60 -6.20 0.00
CA LYS A 452 -26.34 -5.99 0.76
C LYS A 452 -25.28 -7.08 0.52
N LEU A 453 -25.24 -7.66 -0.68
CA LEU A 453 -24.24 -8.68 -1.00
C LEU A 453 -22.86 -8.04 -1.20
N PRO A 454 -21.76 -8.77 -0.91
CA PRO A 454 -20.40 -8.28 -1.11
C PRO A 454 -20.16 -7.84 -2.56
N LEU A 455 -19.48 -6.71 -2.77
CA LEU A 455 -19.13 -6.21 -4.11
C LEU A 455 -18.35 -7.26 -4.94
N ALA A 456 -17.44 -8.00 -4.30
CA ALA A 456 -16.72 -9.10 -4.92
C ALA A 456 -17.63 -10.20 -5.47
N HIS A 457 -18.78 -10.47 -4.84
CA HIS A 457 -19.75 -11.43 -5.37
C HIS A 457 -20.29 -10.93 -6.70
N HIS A 458 -20.80 -9.69 -6.74
CA HIS A 458 -21.35 -9.10 -7.96
C HIS A 458 -20.34 -9.11 -9.11
N LEU A 459 -19.09 -8.72 -8.86
CA LEU A 459 -18.05 -8.77 -9.89
C LEU A 459 -17.79 -10.17 -10.47
N LEU A 460 -17.97 -11.22 -9.67
CA LEU A 460 -17.67 -12.61 -10.05
C LEU A 460 -18.88 -13.38 -10.60
N SER A 461 -20.10 -13.00 -10.21
CA SER A 461 -21.34 -13.72 -10.56
C SER A 461 -22.15 -13.05 -11.67
N GLU A 462 -21.90 -11.77 -11.98
CA GLU A 462 -22.70 -11.03 -12.97
C GLU A 462 -22.52 -11.60 -14.39
N ILE A 463 -23.65 -11.74 -15.10
CA ILE A 463 -23.72 -12.18 -16.49
C ILE A 463 -24.54 -11.14 -17.27
N PRO A 464 -23.96 -10.44 -18.27
CA PRO A 464 -22.57 -10.51 -18.71
C PRO A 464 -21.57 -9.98 -17.66
N ARG A 465 -20.29 -10.39 -17.73
CA ARG A 465 -19.27 -10.02 -16.74
C ARG A 465 -19.15 -8.51 -16.58
N HIS A 466 -19.07 -8.06 -15.33
CA HIS A 466 -18.87 -6.65 -15.01
C HIS A 466 -17.54 -6.12 -15.60
N PRO A 467 -17.50 -4.90 -16.18
CA PRO A 467 -16.27 -4.30 -16.73
C PRO A 467 -15.06 -4.29 -15.79
N LEU A 468 -15.30 -4.10 -14.49
CA LEU A 468 -14.24 -4.09 -13.47
C LEU A 468 -13.67 -5.46 -13.12
N TYR A 469 -14.21 -6.57 -13.66
CA TYR A 469 -13.60 -7.89 -13.52
C TYR A 469 -12.14 -7.88 -13.98
N ALA A 470 -11.84 -7.14 -15.05
CA ALA A 470 -10.48 -6.97 -15.56
C ALA A 470 -9.50 -6.39 -14.50
N ALA A 471 -9.99 -5.61 -13.53
CA ALA A 471 -9.16 -5.10 -12.44
C ALA A 471 -8.84 -6.18 -11.40
N LEU A 472 -9.71 -7.17 -11.19
CA LEU A 472 -9.39 -8.37 -10.40
C LEU A 472 -8.30 -9.17 -11.11
N GLU A 473 -8.40 -9.31 -12.44
CA GLU A 473 -7.39 -10.00 -13.24
C GLU A 473 -6.01 -9.33 -13.19
N LYS A 474 -5.96 -7.98 -13.25
CA LYS A 474 -4.71 -7.23 -13.09
C LYS A 474 -4.08 -7.39 -11.69
N ASN A 475 -4.87 -7.79 -10.70
CA ASN A 475 -4.45 -7.97 -9.31
C ASN A 475 -4.69 -9.41 -8.83
N LYS A 476 -4.51 -10.40 -9.71
CA LYS A 476 -4.71 -11.83 -9.42
C LYS A 476 -4.04 -12.26 -8.13
N SER A 477 -2.79 -11.85 -7.88
CA SER A 477 -2.06 -12.22 -6.66
C SER A 477 -2.73 -11.78 -5.36
N LEU A 478 -3.51 -10.71 -5.37
CA LEU A 478 -4.24 -10.21 -4.20
C LEU A 478 -5.70 -10.72 -4.17
N THR A 479 -6.23 -11.19 -5.30
CA THR A 479 -7.64 -11.54 -5.48
C THR A 479 -7.81 -12.99 -5.98
N LEU A 480 -7.88 -13.23 -7.29
CA LEU A 480 -8.24 -14.52 -7.89
C LEU A 480 -7.24 -15.66 -7.61
N ASN A 481 -5.99 -15.34 -7.28
CA ASN A 481 -4.95 -16.30 -6.88
C ASN A 481 -4.67 -16.22 -5.38
N ASN A 482 -5.59 -15.66 -4.60
CA ASN A 482 -5.46 -15.52 -3.16
C ASN A 482 -6.53 -16.35 -2.43
N LYS A 483 -6.09 -17.35 -1.66
CA LYS A 483 -7.00 -18.17 -0.84
C LYS A 483 -7.77 -17.34 0.18
N GLN A 484 -7.13 -16.32 0.74
CA GLN A 484 -7.76 -15.45 1.73
C GLN A 484 -8.90 -14.64 1.10
N PHE A 485 -8.75 -14.19 -0.14
CA PHE A 485 -9.81 -13.46 -0.86
C PHE A 485 -11.09 -14.30 -0.97
N TYR A 486 -10.99 -15.57 -1.42
CA TYR A 486 -12.16 -16.45 -1.50
C TYR A 486 -12.70 -16.82 -0.12
N ALA A 487 -11.83 -17.07 0.87
CA ALA A 487 -12.27 -17.33 2.23
C ALA A 487 -13.08 -16.15 2.80
N HIS A 488 -12.61 -14.91 2.60
CA HIS A 488 -13.34 -13.71 3.00
C HIS A 488 -14.69 -13.60 2.28
N LEU A 489 -14.72 -13.84 0.97
CA LEU A 489 -15.96 -13.78 0.18
C LEU A 489 -16.99 -14.83 0.63
N ILE A 490 -16.57 -16.08 0.77
CA ILE A 490 -17.42 -17.18 1.21
C ILE A 490 -18.03 -16.86 2.57
N ASN A 491 -17.22 -16.37 3.50
CA ASN A 491 -17.67 -16.07 4.85
C ASN A 491 -18.61 -14.85 4.90
N ALA A 492 -18.37 -13.84 4.08
CA ALA A 492 -19.29 -12.72 3.92
C ALA A 492 -20.65 -13.18 3.36
N LEU A 493 -20.65 -14.09 2.39
CA LEU A 493 -21.88 -14.67 1.81
C LEU A 493 -22.62 -15.58 2.80
N LYS A 494 -21.92 -16.43 3.55
CA LYS A 494 -22.50 -17.24 4.64
C LYS A 494 -23.17 -16.36 5.69
N SER A 495 -22.62 -15.17 5.96
CA SER A 495 -23.24 -14.21 6.88
C SER A 495 -24.51 -13.58 6.31
N CYS A 496 -24.53 -13.28 5.00
CA CYS A 496 -25.75 -12.83 4.33
C CYS A 496 -26.86 -13.90 4.36
N LEU A 497 -26.50 -15.19 4.25
CA LEU A 497 -27.47 -16.30 4.38
C LEU A 497 -28.07 -16.44 5.78
N LEU A 498 -27.38 -15.95 6.82
CA LEU A 498 -27.86 -15.93 8.19
C LEU A 498 -28.76 -14.71 8.48
N SER A 499 -28.84 -13.75 7.56
CA SER A 499 -29.76 -12.63 7.66
C SER A 499 -31.11 -12.98 7.04
N ASP A 500 -32.21 -12.57 7.68
CA ASP A 500 -33.58 -12.83 7.22
C ASP A 500 -33.94 -12.10 5.90
N ASP A 501 -33.00 -11.35 5.31
CA ASP A 501 -33.20 -10.51 4.13
C ASP A 501 -33.13 -11.29 2.78
N ILE A 502 -32.81 -12.59 2.78
CA ILE A 502 -32.61 -13.42 1.58
C ILE A 502 -33.48 -14.68 1.61
N GLU A 503 -34.47 -14.77 0.72
CA GLU A 503 -35.44 -15.87 0.66
C GLU A 503 -35.48 -16.59 -0.70
N GLY A 504 -35.99 -17.83 -0.69
CA GLY A 504 -36.34 -18.60 -1.89
C GLY A 504 -35.17 -18.86 -2.84
N ASP A 505 -35.39 -18.62 -4.14
CA ASP A 505 -34.44 -18.91 -5.22
C ASP A 505 -33.11 -18.16 -5.08
N GLN A 506 -33.11 -16.97 -4.47
CA GLN A 506 -31.87 -16.22 -4.21
C GLN A 506 -30.98 -16.92 -3.20
N LYS A 507 -31.57 -17.59 -2.20
CA LYS A 507 -30.83 -18.35 -1.21
C LYS A 507 -30.10 -19.53 -1.87
N ILE A 508 -30.79 -20.24 -2.76
CA ILE A 508 -30.26 -21.36 -3.52
C ILE A 508 -29.11 -20.89 -4.43
N ALA A 509 -29.30 -19.81 -5.19
CA ALA A 509 -28.27 -19.25 -6.06
C ALA A 509 -27.02 -18.78 -5.28
N LEU A 510 -27.20 -18.33 -4.04
CA LEU A 510 -26.12 -17.92 -3.16
C LEU A 510 -25.34 -19.12 -2.60
N GLU A 511 -26.04 -20.18 -2.22
CA GLU A 511 -25.45 -21.46 -1.79
C GLU A 511 -24.63 -22.10 -2.93
N GLU A 512 -25.16 -22.11 -4.16
CA GLU A 512 -24.42 -22.55 -5.35
C GLU A 512 -23.17 -21.69 -5.60
N SER A 513 -23.28 -20.38 -5.44
CA SER A 513 -22.14 -19.47 -5.56
C SER A 513 -21.09 -19.73 -4.49
N ILE A 514 -21.49 -20.02 -3.25
CA ILE A 514 -20.56 -20.40 -2.17
C ILE A 514 -19.83 -21.70 -2.52
N ALA A 515 -20.54 -22.73 -3.02
CA ALA A 515 -19.93 -23.98 -3.45
C ALA A 515 -18.89 -23.75 -4.56
N ARG A 516 -19.23 -22.91 -5.56
CA ARG A 516 -18.30 -22.50 -6.62
C ARG A 516 -17.06 -21.82 -6.05
N TYR A 517 -17.21 -20.91 -5.08
CA TYR A 517 -16.07 -20.22 -4.48
C TYR A 517 -15.20 -21.13 -3.60
N GLU A 518 -15.78 -22.12 -2.90
CA GLU A 518 -15.00 -23.12 -2.17
C GLU A 518 -14.14 -23.96 -3.13
N HIS A 519 -14.69 -24.36 -4.28
CA HIS A 519 -13.93 -25.03 -5.34
C HIS A 519 -12.78 -24.15 -5.86
N LEU A 520 -13.05 -22.88 -6.16
CA LEU A 520 -12.01 -21.93 -6.58
C LEU A 520 -10.92 -21.75 -5.51
N LYS A 521 -11.29 -21.61 -4.23
CA LYS A 521 -10.38 -21.52 -3.09
C LYS A 521 -9.47 -22.76 -2.98
N ALA A 522 -10.02 -23.95 -3.21
CA ALA A 522 -9.25 -25.19 -3.22
C ALA A 522 -8.23 -25.22 -4.38
N ASN A 523 -8.64 -24.71 -5.55
CA ASN A 523 -7.84 -24.69 -6.77
C ASN A 523 -6.83 -23.54 -6.85
N VAL A 524 -6.91 -22.54 -5.96
CA VAL A 524 -5.83 -21.55 -5.81
C VAL A 524 -4.55 -22.31 -5.45
N LYS A 525 -3.60 -22.38 -6.39
CA LYS A 525 -2.28 -22.96 -6.15
C LYS A 525 -1.65 -22.26 -4.96
N ASN A 526 -1.26 -23.01 -3.93
CA ASN A 526 -0.60 -22.45 -2.75
C ASN A 526 0.56 -21.57 -3.20
N SER A 527 0.56 -20.31 -2.80
CA SER A 527 1.66 -19.34 -2.99
C SER A 527 2.97 -19.76 -2.30
N SER A 528 3.01 -20.94 -1.68
CA SER A 528 4.23 -21.70 -1.44
C SER A 528 4.74 -22.38 -2.73
N SER A 529 4.64 -21.68 -3.86
CA SER A 529 5.30 -22.11 -5.09
C SER A 529 6.79 -22.10 -4.80
N LEU A 530 7.47 -23.24 -4.99
CA LEU A 530 8.93 -23.26 -4.99
C LEU A 530 9.46 -22.32 -6.09
N LEU A 531 8.66 -22.05 -7.13
CA LEU A 531 9.07 -21.33 -8.33
C LEU A 531 9.46 -19.89 -8.03
N SER A 532 10.60 -19.49 -8.61
CA SER A 532 10.94 -18.09 -8.73
C SER A 532 9.83 -17.32 -9.46
N PRO A 533 9.68 -16.01 -9.25
CA PRO A 533 8.70 -15.20 -9.99
C PRO A 533 8.80 -15.37 -11.52
N GLN A 534 10.00 -15.60 -12.05
CA GLN A 534 10.24 -15.88 -13.46
C GLN A 534 9.67 -17.24 -13.89
N ASN A 535 9.90 -18.28 -13.10
CA ASN A 535 9.37 -19.62 -13.36
C ASN A 535 7.85 -19.69 -13.19
N GLN A 536 7.30 -18.88 -12.29
CA GLN A 536 5.85 -18.74 -12.13
C GLN A 536 5.23 -18.06 -13.34
N ALA A 537 5.82 -16.95 -13.82
CA ALA A 537 5.37 -16.28 -15.04
C ALA A 537 5.41 -17.21 -16.25
N LEU A 538 6.48 -18.00 -16.39
CA LEU A 538 6.62 -18.99 -17.46
C LEU A 538 5.56 -20.10 -17.37
N ALA A 539 5.26 -20.60 -16.17
CA ALA A 539 4.21 -21.58 -15.96
C ALA A 539 2.81 -21.01 -16.27
N ASP A 540 2.57 -19.74 -15.94
CA ASP A 540 1.33 -19.04 -16.25
C ASP A 540 1.19 -18.83 -17.77
N GLU A 541 2.27 -18.46 -18.47
CA GLU A 541 2.31 -18.36 -19.94
C GLU A 541 2.00 -19.70 -20.62
N ILE A 542 2.58 -20.81 -20.14
CA ILE A 542 2.29 -22.17 -20.63
C ILE A 542 0.82 -22.52 -20.41
N SER A 543 0.26 -22.16 -19.25
CA SER A 543 -1.16 -22.38 -18.95
C SER A 543 -2.06 -21.57 -19.87
N ASP A 544 -1.70 -20.33 -20.20
CA ASP A 544 -2.47 -19.48 -21.10
C ASP A 544 -2.40 -19.97 -22.56
N ILE A 545 -1.25 -20.49 -23.00
CA ILE A 545 -1.10 -21.18 -24.28
C ILE A 545 -2.03 -22.40 -24.31
N THR A 546 -1.97 -23.25 -23.27
CA THR A 546 -2.79 -24.46 -23.17
C THR A 546 -4.30 -24.17 -23.19
N LYS A 547 -4.75 -23.12 -22.47
CA LYS A 547 -6.17 -22.70 -22.43
C LYS A 547 -6.68 -22.16 -23.77
N LYS A 548 -5.82 -21.56 -24.58
CA LYS A 548 -6.17 -21.12 -25.94
C LYS A 548 -6.24 -22.28 -26.93
N LEU A 549 -5.54 -23.38 -26.61
CA LEU A 549 -5.42 -24.56 -27.46
C LEU A 549 -6.51 -25.61 -27.20
N LEU A 550 -7.06 -25.70 -25.98
CA LEU A 550 -8.12 -26.66 -25.62
C LEU A 550 -9.51 -26.03 -25.79
N SER A 551 -10.46 -26.77 -26.37
CA SER A 551 -11.87 -26.38 -26.37
C SER A 551 -12.45 -26.47 -24.95
N GLU A 552 -13.41 -25.60 -24.64
CA GLU A 552 -14.03 -25.50 -23.30
C GLU A 552 -14.62 -26.84 -22.83
N ALA A 553 -15.21 -27.61 -23.76
CA ALA A 553 -15.78 -28.94 -23.50
C ALA A 553 -14.71 -30.00 -23.14
N VAL A 554 -13.52 -29.96 -23.76
CA VAL A 554 -12.43 -30.90 -23.45
C VAL A 554 -11.76 -30.53 -22.12
N ALA A 555 -11.61 -29.24 -21.83
CA ALA A 555 -11.13 -28.78 -20.54
C ALA A 555 -12.05 -29.24 -19.39
N GLU A 556 -13.37 -29.10 -19.55
CA GLU A 556 -14.37 -29.55 -18.57
C GLU A 556 -14.37 -31.08 -18.40
N ALA A 557 -14.19 -31.85 -19.48
CA ALA A 557 -14.05 -33.31 -19.41
C ALA A 557 -12.77 -33.76 -18.67
N ILE A 558 -11.65 -33.03 -18.80
CA ILE A 558 -10.41 -33.30 -18.06
C ILE A 558 -10.53 -32.94 -16.58
N GLU A 559 -11.27 -31.87 -16.26
CA GLU A 559 -11.50 -31.45 -14.87
C GLU A 559 -12.49 -32.35 -14.12
N SER A 560 -13.47 -32.92 -14.83
CA SER A 560 -14.48 -33.80 -14.25
C SER A 560 -14.09 -35.29 -14.19
N ASP A 561 -12.99 -35.70 -14.82
CA ASP A 561 -12.52 -37.09 -14.77
C ASP A 561 -11.92 -37.45 -13.40
N GLU A 562 -12.49 -38.45 -12.73
CA GLU A 562 -12.10 -38.88 -11.38
C GLU A 562 -10.67 -39.44 -11.30
N GLU A 563 -10.18 -40.08 -12.36
CA GLU A 563 -8.88 -40.74 -12.38
C GLU A 563 -7.76 -39.72 -12.56
N ILE A 564 -7.93 -38.79 -13.49
CA ILE A 564 -7.04 -37.63 -13.67
C ILE A 564 -7.01 -36.79 -12.40
N SER A 565 -8.17 -36.53 -11.79
CA SER A 565 -8.26 -35.75 -10.55
C SER A 565 -7.53 -36.43 -9.38
N ARG A 566 -7.64 -37.75 -9.26
CA ARG A 566 -6.95 -38.54 -8.25
C ARG A 566 -5.43 -38.51 -8.43
N GLU A 567 -4.95 -38.71 -9.65
CA GLU A 567 -3.50 -38.66 -9.95
C GLU A 567 -2.92 -37.26 -9.75
N LYS A 568 -3.64 -36.21 -10.17
CA LYS A 568 -3.27 -34.80 -9.88
C LYS A 568 -3.16 -34.54 -8.37
N ALA A 569 -4.11 -35.05 -7.58
CA ALA A 569 -4.08 -34.89 -6.13
C ALA A 569 -2.88 -35.60 -5.49
N MET A 570 -2.51 -36.79 -5.99
CA MET A 570 -1.31 -37.51 -5.53
C MET A 570 -0.02 -36.80 -5.92
N ALA A 571 0.11 -36.35 -7.17
CA ALA A 571 1.26 -35.54 -7.62
C ALA A 571 1.43 -34.26 -6.78
N ASN A 572 0.33 -33.57 -6.49
CA ASN A 572 0.35 -32.36 -5.66
C ASN A 572 0.77 -32.65 -4.20
N LYS A 573 0.39 -33.81 -3.65
CA LYS A 573 0.83 -34.26 -2.32
C LYS A 573 2.34 -34.51 -2.30
N GLU A 574 2.87 -35.23 -3.29
CA GLU A 574 4.30 -35.51 -3.45
C GLU A 574 5.11 -34.22 -3.66
N TYR A 575 4.59 -33.28 -4.47
CA TYR A 575 5.16 -31.95 -4.66
C TYR A 575 5.23 -31.16 -3.35
N THR A 576 4.15 -31.17 -2.56
CA THR A 576 4.11 -30.48 -1.26
C THR A 576 5.14 -31.06 -0.28
N GLU A 577 5.34 -32.38 -0.29
CA GLU A 577 6.37 -33.04 0.51
C GLU A 577 7.79 -32.66 0.05
N LEU A 578 8.01 -32.60 -1.27
CA LEU A 578 9.28 -32.14 -1.84
C LEU A 578 9.60 -30.69 -1.42
N VAL A 579 8.61 -29.79 -1.42
CA VAL A 579 8.75 -28.40 -0.92
C VAL A 579 9.25 -28.38 0.52
N ARG A 580 8.68 -29.22 1.38
CA ARG A 580 9.08 -29.34 2.78
C ARG A 580 10.53 -29.81 2.90
N LYS A 581 10.96 -30.79 2.07
CA LYS A 581 12.34 -31.29 2.04
C LYS A 581 13.34 -30.25 1.52
N VAL A 582 13.01 -29.48 0.48
CA VAL A 582 13.86 -28.41 -0.06
C VAL A 582 14.11 -27.33 0.99
N LYS A 583 13.06 -26.90 1.72
CA LYS A 583 13.21 -25.94 2.84
C LYS A 583 14.10 -26.50 3.94
N ALA A 584 13.90 -27.77 4.31
CA ALA A 584 14.74 -28.44 5.31
C ALA A 584 16.21 -28.56 4.86
N PHE A 585 16.46 -28.82 3.56
CA PHE A 585 17.80 -28.86 2.98
C PHE A 585 18.50 -27.50 3.09
N TYR A 586 17.82 -26.41 2.72
CA TYR A 586 18.37 -25.06 2.84
C TYR A 586 18.73 -24.73 4.30
N HIS A 587 17.83 -25.00 5.24
CA HIS A 587 18.10 -24.79 6.67
C HIS A 587 19.26 -25.62 7.20
N LYS A 588 19.45 -26.85 6.71
CA LYS A 588 20.53 -27.75 7.15
C LYS A 588 21.89 -27.45 6.51
N THR A 589 21.91 -26.95 5.27
CA THR A 589 23.14 -26.88 4.45
C THR A 589 23.57 -25.45 4.09
N GLY A 590 22.67 -24.47 4.20
CA GLY A 590 22.90 -23.08 3.76
C GLY A 590 23.01 -22.92 2.23
N LYS A 591 22.72 -23.96 1.44
CA LYS A 591 22.77 -23.94 -0.03
C LYS A 591 21.38 -24.08 -0.63
N ASN A 592 21.16 -23.39 -1.75
CA ASN A 592 19.96 -23.56 -2.56
C ASN A 592 20.08 -24.86 -3.38
N PHE A 593 19.04 -25.69 -3.32
CA PHE A 593 18.90 -26.85 -4.20
C PHE A 593 18.58 -26.37 -5.63
N ALA A 594 19.18 -26.98 -6.65
CA ALA A 594 19.11 -26.52 -8.05
C ALA A 594 17.76 -26.75 -8.76
N PHE A 595 16.68 -26.91 -7.99
CA PHE A 595 15.32 -27.15 -8.46
C PHE A 595 14.81 -26.06 -9.42
N GLN A 596 15.19 -24.80 -9.17
CA GLN A 596 14.76 -23.68 -10.04
C GLN A 596 15.31 -23.77 -11.45
N SER A 597 16.55 -24.25 -11.59
CA SER A 597 17.21 -24.36 -12.90
C SER A 597 16.61 -25.52 -13.70
N LEU A 598 16.31 -26.63 -13.03
CA LEU A 598 15.68 -27.81 -13.64
C LEU A 598 14.28 -27.46 -14.16
N ILE A 599 13.44 -26.82 -13.34
CA ILE A 599 12.09 -26.43 -13.76
C ILE A 599 12.10 -25.36 -14.85
N ASN A 600 12.99 -24.37 -14.77
CA ASN A 600 13.07 -23.34 -15.81
C ASN A 600 13.42 -23.97 -17.17
N SER A 601 14.42 -24.86 -17.20
CA SER A 601 14.81 -25.56 -18.44
C SER A 601 13.65 -26.35 -19.04
N ALA A 602 12.98 -27.17 -18.23
CA ALA A 602 11.86 -27.98 -18.67
C ALA A 602 10.66 -27.13 -19.16
N ASN A 603 10.33 -26.06 -18.45
CA ASN A 603 9.24 -25.18 -18.85
C ASN A 603 9.56 -24.35 -20.11
N GLN A 604 10.81 -23.96 -20.33
CA GLN A 604 11.21 -23.26 -21.56
C GLN A 604 11.13 -24.18 -22.78
N GLU A 605 11.56 -25.44 -22.63
CA GLU A 605 11.45 -26.47 -23.67
C GLU A 605 9.97 -26.77 -23.98
N LEU A 606 9.15 -26.98 -22.94
CA LEU A 606 7.71 -27.14 -23.07
C LEU A 606 7.03 -25.96 -23.77
N LYS A 607 7.38 -24.72 -23.42
CA LYS A 607 6.84 -23.53 -24.08
C LYS A 607 7.18 -23.52 -25.56
N LYS A 608 8.42 -23.86 -25.91
CA LYS A 608 8.88 -23.92 -27.31
C LYS A 608 8.09 -24.99 -28.08
N GLU A 609 7.92 -26.17 -27.49
CA GLU A 609 7.17 -27.27 -28.11
C GLU A 609 5.68 -26.91 -28.30
N LEU A 610 5.02 -26.35 -27.28
CA LEU A 610 3.61 -25.93 -27.39
C LEU A 610 3.35 -24.84 -28.44
N LEU A 611 4.36 -24.04 -28.78
CA LEU A 611 4.28 -23.03 -29.83
C LEU A 611 4.54 -23.61 -31.24
N GLU A 612 5.17 -24.78 -31.33
CA GLU A 612 5.51 -25.47 -32.59
C GLU A 612 4.44 -26.47 -33.04
N ILE A 613 3.47 -26.83 -32.18
CA ILE A 613 2.42 -27.80 -32.54
C ILE A 613 1.25 -27.13 -33.27
N ASP A 614 1.02 -27.53 -34.52
CA ASP A 614 -0.15 -27.18 -35.32
C ASP A 614 -1.27 -28.21 -35.07
N PHE A 615 -2.17 -27.92 -34.13
CA PHE A 615 -3.24 -28.85 -33.75
C PHE A 615 -4.44 -28.75 -34.69
N ASN A 616 -4.30 -29.36 -35.87
CA ASN A 616 -5.43 -29.75 -36.71
C ASN A 616 -5.69 -31.27 -36.63
N ILE A 617 -5.50 -31.84 -35.44
CA ILE A 617 -5.56 -33.28 -35.17
C ILE A 617 -6.75 -33.58 -34.28
N ASP A 618 -7.65 -34.43 -34.77
CA ASP A 618 -8.84 -34.93 -34.07
C ASP A 618 -8.41 -36.06 -33.10
N ILE A 619 -7.95 -35.69 -31.90
CA ILE A 619 -7.52 -36.65 -30.86
C ILE A 619 -8.73 -37.05 -30.02
N SER A 620 -8.96 -38.36 -29.87
CA SER A 620 -10.05 -38.84 -29.02
C SER A 620 -9.77 -38.57 -27.52
N PHE A 621 -10.80 -38.28 -26.73
CA PHE A 621 -10.65 -38.05 -25.29
C PHE A 621 -9.97 -39.22 -24.56
N SER A 622 -10.17 -40.46 -25.04
CA SER A 622 -9.53 -41.65 -24.47
C SER A 622 -8.01 -41.65 -24.66
N GLU A 623 -7.52 -41.21 -25.82
CA GLU A 623 -6.08 -41.12 -26.11
C GLU A 623 -5.46 -39.96 -25.32
N LEU A 624 -6.16 -38.83 -25.25
CA LEU A 624 -5.76 -37.68 -24.45
C LEU A 624 -5.68 -38.03 -22.96
N LYS A 625 -6.68 -38.72 -22.42
CA LYS A 625 -6.69 -39.20 -21.03
C LYS A 625 -5.50 -40.11 -20.74
N LYS A 626 -5.20 -41.06 -21.63
CA LYS A 626 -4.04 -41.95 -21.46
C LYS A 626 -2.72 -41.16 -21.42
N SER A 627 -2.56 -40.19 -22.32
CA SER A 627 -1.37 -39.33 -22.36
C SER A 627 -1.24 -38.44 -21.11
N ILE A 628 -2.36 -37.90 -20.61
CA ILE A 628 -2.39 -37.11 -19.37
C ILE A 628 -1.96 -37.96 -18.17
N LEU A 629 -2.50 -39.18 -18.05
CA LEU A 629 -2.17 -40.08 -16.94
C LEU A 629 -0.71 -40.55 -17.00
N GLU A 630 -0.19 -40.83 -18.19
CA GLU A 630 1.23 -41.17 -18.39
C GLU A 630 2.14 -39.99 -18.02
N ASN A 631 1.75 -38.77 -18.40
CA ASN A 631 2.50 -37.57 -18.02
C ASN A 631 2.48 -37.31 -16.50
N LEU A 632 1.33 -37.49 -15.85
CA LEU A 632 1.22 -37.40 -14.39
C LEU A 632 2.06 -38.49 -13.69
N SER A 633 2.14 -39.69 -14.26
CA SER A 633 3.00 -40.76 -13.74
C SER A 633 4.49 -40.39 -13.83
N ASN A 634 4.91 -39.85 -14.97
CA ASN A 634 6.29 -39.38 -15.18
C ASN A 634 6.63 -38.19 -14.27
N GLU A 635 5.69 -37.25 -14.07
CA GLU A 635 5.85 -36.14 -13.12
C GLU A 635 6.08 -36.65 -11.70
N ARG A 636 5.32 -37.65 -11.25
CA ARG A 636 5.49 -38.28 -9.93
C ARG A 636 6.84 -38.97 -9.78
N LEU A 637 7.31 -39.68 -10.82
CA LEU A 637 8.66 -40.27 -10.84
C LEU A 637 9.75 -39.19 -10.70
N MET A 638 9.61 -38.08 -11.43
CA MET A 638 10.52 -36.93 -11.32
C MET A 638 10.54 -36.33 -9.90
N LEU A 639 9.37 -36.15 -9.28
CA LEU A 639 9.26 -35.66 -7.89
C LEU A 639 9.93 -36.61 -6.90
N SER A 640 9.74 -37.93 -7.09
CA SER A 640 10.38 -38.97 -6.28
C SER A 640 11.90 -38.94 -6.39
N TYR A 641 12.46 -38.87 -7.59
CA TYR A 641 13.91 -38.79 -7.79
C TYR A 641 14.50 -37.48 -7.27
N CYS A 642 13.80 -36.35 -7.41
CA CYS A 642 14.22 -35.10 -6.78
C CYS A 642 14.22 -35.20 -5.24
N SER A 643 13.21 -35.85 -4.66
CA SER A 643 13.11 -36.09 -3.22
C SER A 643 14.28 -36.94 -2.71
N GLU A 644 14.61 -38.01 -3.43
CA GLU A 644 15.75 -38.87 -3.09
C GLU A 644 17.09 -38.16 -3.29
N LEU A 645 17.23 -37.35 -4.34
CA LEU A 645 18.44 -36.58 -4.61
C LEU A 645 18.74 -35.58 -3.49
N ILE A 646 17.71 -34.94 -2.91
CA ILE A 646 17.87 -34.06 -1.74
C ILE A 646 18.40 -34.85 -0.54
N ASP A 647 17.87 -36.05 -0.28
CA ASP A 647 18.30 -36.87 0.85
C ASP A 647 19.76 -37.35 0.68
N VAL A 648 20.13 -37.77 -0.54
CA VAL A 648 21.51 -38.16 -0.90
C VAL A 648 22.47 -36.97 -0.75
N GLN A 649 22.11 -35.79 -1.27
CA GLN A 649 22.95 -34.59 -1.17
C GLN A 649 23.09 -34.09 0.28
N THR A 650 22.00 -34.13 1.07
CA THR A 650 22.03 -33.81 2.50
C THR A 650 23.03 -34.71 3.21
N THR A 651 22.97 -36.02 2.93
CA THR A 651 23.84 -37.03 3.56
C THR A 651 25.30 -36.84 3.15
N ILE A 652 25.57 -36.59 1.85
CA ILE A 652 26.93 -36.29 1.36
C ILE A 652 27.51 -35.06 2.06
N MET A 653 26.73 -34.00 2.23
CA MET A 653 27.20 -32.75 2.85
C MET A 653 27.41 -32.86 4.37
N GLN A 654 26.68 -33.75 5.04
CA GLN A 654 26.84 -34.01 6.48
C GLN A 654 28.06 -34.91 6.80
N ILE A 655 28.54 -35.69 5.83
CA ILE A 655 29.79 -36.44 5.95
C ILE A 655 30.95 -35.44 5.80
N SER A 656 31.33 -34.83 6.93
CA SER A 656 32.31 -33.76 7.11
C SER A 656 33.59 -33.81 6.23
N GLN A 657 34.12 -32.60 5.97
CA GLN A 657 35.31 -32.21 5.19
C GLN A 657 36.67 -32.83 5.62
N GLY A 658 36.70 -34.03 6.23
CA GLY A 658 37.91 -34.75 6.62
C GLY A 658 37.94 -36.23 6.25
N ALA A 659 36.82 -36.82 5.81
CA ALA A 659 36.79 -38.22 5.39
C ALA A 659 37.23 -38.35 3.91
N GLY A 660 38.54 -38.43 3.71
CA GLY A 660 39.16 -38.57 2.39
C GLY A 660 38.63 -39.75 1.56
N ARG A 661 39.02 -39.77 0.28
CA ARG A 661 38.71 -40.67 -0.87
C ARG A 661 38.51 -42.20 -0.61
N LYS A 662 38.64 -42.70 0.62
CA LYS A 662 38.51 -44.11 1.03
C LYS A 662 37.17 -44.49 1.68
N ASN A 663 36.22 -43.56 1.88
CA ASN A 663 34.92 -43.91 2.45
C ASN A 663 34.03 -44.66 1.42
N LYS A 664 33.81 -45.96 1.63
CA LYS A 664 32.96 -46.81 0.77
C LYS A 664 31.52 -46.30 0.68
N ASN A 665 30.99 -45.71 1.75
CA ASN A 665 29.63 -45.16 1.76
C ASN A 665 29.53 -43.88 0.93
N LEU A 666 30.56 -43.03 0.93
CA LEU A 666 30.59 -41.83 0.08
C LEU A 666 30.66 -42.20 -1.40
N LYS A 667 31.40 -43.26 -1.77
CA LYS A 667 31.41 -43.77 -3.15
C LYS A 667 30.03 -44.29 -3.58
N LYS A 668 29.32 -45.01 -2.71
CA LYS A 668 27.94 -45.46 -2.98
C LYS A 668 26.97 -44.29 -3.14
N LEU A 669 27.06 -43.27 -2.27
CA LEU A 669 26.22 -42.07 -2.35
C LEU A 669 26.51 -41.24 -3.61
N ASN A 670 27.77 -41.11 -4.01
CA ASN A 670 28.13 -40.42 -5.26
C ASN A 670 27.70 -41.19 -6.51
N ALA A 671 27.78 -42.53 -6.49
CA ALA A 671 27.24 -43.36 -7.58
C ALA A 671 25.72 -43.21 -7.69
N ARG A 672 25.01 -43.23 -6.55
CA ARG A 672 23.56 -43.01 -6.51
C ARG A 672 23.16 -41.58 -6.92
N HIS A 673 23.99 -40.58 -6.57
CA HIS A 673 23.81 -39.20 -7.02
C HIS A 673 23.90 -39.10 -8.55
N ALA A 674 24.92 -39.71 -9.16
CA ALA A 674 25.08 -39.73 -10.62
C ALA A 674 23.92 -40.48 -11.31
N GLU A 675 23.52 -41.63 -10.79
CA GLU A 675 22.39 -42.42 -11.28
C GLU A 675 21.07 -41.62 -11.23
N LEU A 676 20.80 -40.91 -10.13
CA LEU A 676 19.60 -40.07 -10.02
C LEU A 676 19.60 -38.89 -11.01
N ILE A 677 20.78 -38.31 -11.32
CA ILE A 677 20.89 -37.26 -12.33
C ILE A 677 20.64 -37.83 -13.73
N GLU A 678 21.15 -39.03 -14.03
CA GLU A 678 20.92 -39.72 -15.30
C GLU A 678 19.42 -40.06 -15.48
N LEU A 679 18.79 -40.63 -14.45
CA LEU A 679 17.36 -40.94 -14.45
C LEU A 679 16.47 -39.68 -14.61
N LEU A 680 16.83 -38.57 -13.95
CA LEU A 680 16.12 -37.29 -14.13
C LEU A 680 16.31 -36.71 -15.53
N THR A 681 17.45 -36.97 -16.17
CA THR A 681 17.73 -36.51 -17.54
C THR A 681 16.96 -37.35 -18.55
N ASP A 682 16.96 -38.68 -18.39
CA ASP A 682 16.23 -39.62 -19.25
C ASP A 682 14.70 -39.40 -19.18
N LEU A 683 14.15 -39.22 -17.97
CA LEU A 683 12.73 -38.88 -17.80
C LEU A 683 12.35 -37.54 -18.43
N SER A 684 13.25 -36.54 -18.41
CA SER A 684 13.00 -35.26 -19.07
C SER A 684 13.00 -35.37 -20.60
N GLN A 685 13.74 -36.32 -21.17
CA GLN A 685 13.79 -36.58 -22.61
C GLN A 685 12.62 -37.47 -23.09
N ASN A 686 12.12 -38.37 -22.23
CA ASN A 686 11.09 -39.36 -22.56
C ASN A 686 9.66 -38.99 -22.08
N THR A 687 9.42 -37.75 -21.68
CA THR A 687 8.07 -37.25 -21.34
C THR A 687 7.13 -37.35 -22.56
N PRO A 688 5.81 -37.62 -22.43
CA PRO A 688 4.90 -37.93 -23.55
C PRO A 688 4.77 -36.85 -24.64
N GLN A 689 5.34 -35.67 -24.41
CA GLN A 689 5.47 -34.59 -25.38
C GLN A 689 6.47 -34.95 -26.52
N SER A 690 7.46 -35.80 -26.24
CA SER A 690 8.32 -36.42 -27.26
C SER A 690 7.59 -37.48 -28.10
N MET A 691 6.56 -38.14 -27.58
CA MET A 691 5.72 -39.06 -28.35
C MET A 691 4.77 -38.34 -29.33
N LEU A 692 4.32 -37.12 -28.99
CA LEU A 692 3.64 -36.23 -29.93
C LEU A 692 4.57 -35.78 -31.07
N LYS A 693 5.88 -35.71 -30.80
CA LYS A 693 6.91 -35.46 -31.81
C LYS A 693 7.10 -36.65 -32.74
N GLU A 694 7.13 -37.88 -32.22
CA GLU A 694 7.14 -39.08 -33.05
C GLU A 694 5.87 -39.20 -33.90
N ALA A 695 4.70 -38.79 -33.37
CA ALA A 695 3.45 -38.75 -34.13
C ALA A 695 3.44 -37.65 -35.21
N ASN A 696 3.97 -36.45 -34.93
CA ASN A 696 4.13 -35.38 -35.92
C ASN A 696 5.26 -35.64 -36.93
N GLU A 697 6.33 -36.33 -36.53
CA GLU A 697 7.36 -36.82 -37.43
C GLU A 697 6.80 -37.95 -38.31
N PHE A 698 5.91 -38.81 -37.79
CA PHE A 698 5.15 -39.77 -38.61
C PHE A 698 4.23 -39.07 -39.60
N GLN A 699 3.57 -37.98 -39.20
CA GLN A 699 2.65 -37.23 -40.05
C GLN A 699 3.37 -36.36 -41.09
N ASN A 700 4.54 -35.82 -40.75
CA ASN A 700 5.47 -35.18 -41.68
C ASN A 700 6.13 -36.19 -42.64
N SER A 701 6.40 -37.41 -42.16
CA SER A 701 6.84 -38.52 -43.01
C SER A 701 5.71 -38.98 -43.93
N PHE A 702 4.45 -38.94 -43.48
CA PHE A 702 3.27 -39.29 -44.26
C PHE A 702 2.92 -38.21 -45.29
N SER A 703 3.07 -36.92 -44.96
CA SER A 703 2.93 -35.81 -45.92
C SER A 703 4.06 -35.82 -46.94
N GLN A 704 5.30 -36.14 -46.55
CA GLN A 704 6.40 -36.40 -47.50
C GLN A 704 6.14 -37.63 -48.38
N LEU A 705 5.52 -38.68 -47.84
CA LEU A 705 5.09 -39.85 -48.62
C LEU A 705 3.94 -39.52 -49.58
N GLN A 706 3.03 -38.65 -49.16
CA GLN A 706 1.90 -38.18 -49.96
C GLN A 706 2.33 -37.17 -51.03
N ASP A 707 3.35 -36.36 -50.76
CA ASP A 707 4.03 -35.50 -51.73
C ASP A 707 4.91 -36.32 -52.69
N LEU A 708 5.51 -37.43 -52.24
CA LEU A 708 6.14 -38.42 -53.11
C LEU A 708 5.12 -39.18 -53.98
N LEU A 709 3.94 -39.51 -53.44
CA LEU A 709 2.84 -40.13 -54.20
C LEU A 709 2.22 -39.14 -55.21
N ASN A 710 2.05 -37.88 -54.83
CA ASN A 710 1.62 -36.81 -55.73
C ASN A 710 2.69 -36.47 -56.76
N GLY A 711 3.97 -36.54 -56.39
CA GLY A 711 5.12 -36.44 -57.30
C GLY A 711 5.22 -37.62 -58.28
N LEU A 712 4.86 -38.83 -57.85
CA LEU A 712 4.73 -40.01 -58.71
C LEU A 712 3.57 -39.87 -59.72
N ASN A 713 2.43 -39.33 -59.30
CA ASN A 713 1.31 -39.01 -60.20
C ASN A 713 1.67 -37.88 -61.19
N GLN A 714 2.53 -36.92 -60.80
CA GLN A 714 3.08 -35.91 -61.72
C GLN A 714 4.14 -36.49 -62.67
N LEU A 715 4.88 -37.51 -62.24
CA LEU A 715 5.78 -38.29 -63.11
C LEU A 715 4.99 -39.05 -64.18
N GLU A 716 3.78 -39.54 -63.90
CA GLU A 716 2.89 -40.16 -64.89
C GLU A 716 2.51 -39.18 -66.03
N GLY A 717 2.27 -37.90 -65.70
CA GLY A 717 2.11 -36.82 -66.68
C GLY A 717 3.40 -36.47 -67.45
N SER A 718 4.55 -36.65 -66.81
CA SER A 718 5.88 -36.44 -67.42
C SER A 718 6.27 -37.58 -68.38
N PHE A 719 5.85 -38.82 -68.08
CA PHE A 719 5.95 -39.97 -68.98
C PHE A 719 5.06 -39.80 -70.23
N GLY A 720 3.92 -39.13 -70.12
CA GLY A 720 3.10 -38.73 -71.27
C GLY A 720 3.82 -37.77 -72.23
N MET A 721 4.59 -36.81 -71.71
CA MET A 721 5.44 -35.93 -72.53
C MET A 721 6.65 -36.65 -73.11
N LEU A 722 7.26 -37.58 -72.37
CA LEU A 722 8.36 -38.42 -72.85
C LEU A 722 7.89 -39.39 -73.95
N ALA A 723 6.66 -39.91 -73.87
CA ALA A 723 6.02 -40.69 -74.93
C ALA A 723 5.72 -39.83 -76.18
N GLY A 724 5.37 -38.56 -76.01
CA GLY A 724 5.21 -37.59 -77.11
C GLY A 724 6.54 -37.27 -77.83
N VAL A 725 7.62 -37.09 -77.06
CA VAL A 725 8.98 -36.87 -77.61
C VAL A 725 9.53 -38.14 -78.26
N LEU A 726 9.28 -39.32 -77.70
CA LEU A 726 9.65 -40.61 -78.29
C LEU A 726 8.87 -40.90 -79.59
N ASN A 727 7.59 -40.52 -79.68
CA ASN A 727 6.83 -40.61 -80.93
C ASN A 727 7.34 -39.63 -82.00
N GLN A 728 7.75 -38.41 -81.63
CA GLN A 728 8.43 -37.50 -82.55
C GLN A 728 9.81 -38.02 -83.01
N PHE A 729 10.53 -38.76 -82.17
CA PHE A 729 11.78 -39.43 -82.53
C PHE A 729 11.56 -40.67 -83.41
N LEU A 730 10.43 -41.38 -83.25
CA LEU A 730 10.03 -42.53 -84.08
C LEU A 730 9.52 -42.09 -85.47
N GLU A 731 8.90 -40.92 -85.59
CA GLU A 731 8.51 -40.35 -86.88
C GLU A 731 9.70 -39.72 -87.64
N GLY A 732 10.78 -39.34 -86.93
CA GLY A 732 12.00 -38.76 -87.50
C GLY A 732 13.10 -39.76 -87.89
N SER A 733 12.90 -41.07 -87.69
CA SER A 733 13.91 -42.12 -87.93
C SER A 733 13.56 -43.09 -89.06
N THR A 734 12.63 -42.72 -89.95
CA THR A 734 12.43 -43.37 -91.25
C THR A 734 13.25 -42.69 -92.35
N SER A 735 14.56 -42.54 -92.16
CA SER A 735 15.48 -42.33 -93.28
C SER A 735 16.86 -42.89 -92.94
N GLU A 736 17.31 -43.82 -93.79
CA GLU A 736 18.70 -44.30 -93.97
C GLU A 736 19.04 -45.66 -93.34
N SER A 737 18.60 -46.69 -94.08
CA SER A 737 19.30 -47.95 -94.29
C SER A 737 20.64 -47.73 -94.98
N GLU A 738 21.74 -48.32 -94.48
CA GLU A 738 22.71 -48.94 -95.38
C GLU A 738 23.57 -49.98 -94.66
N SER A 739 23.55 -51.18 -95.25
CA SER A 739 24.22 -52.40 -94.83
C SER A 739 25.66 -52.44 -95.32
N PHE A 740 26.52 -52.88 -94.41
CA PHE A 740 27.77 -53.61 -94.60
C PHE A 740 27.85 -54.51 -95.85
N ASP A 741 29.06 -54.61 -96.40
CA ASP A 741 29.50 -55.83 -97.09
C ASP A 741 30.93 -56.25 -96.71
N MET A 742 31.15 -57.57 -96.75
CA MET A 742 32.27 -58.36 -96.21
C MET A 742 33.57 -58.34 -97.03
N LYS A 743 34.69 -58.66 -96.34
CA LYS A 743 35.66 -59.79 -96.52
C LYS A 743 37.01 -59.35 -95.94
N LEU A 744 37.75 -60.12 -95.11
CA LEU A 744 37.92 -61.57 -94.96
C LEU A 744 38.18 -61.91 -93.49
#